data_AF-F8D6F6-F1
#
_entry.id   AF-F8D6F6-F1
#
_cell.length_a   1.000
_cell.length_b   1.000
_cell.length_c   1.000
_cell.angle_alpha   90.00
_cell.angle_beta   90.00
_cell.angle_gamma   90.00
#
_symmetry.space_group_name_H-M   'P 1'
#
loop_
_entity.id
_entity.type
_entity.pdbx_description
1 polymer ?
#
loop_
_entity_poly.entity_id
_entity_poly.type
_entity_poly.pdbx_seq_one_letter_code
_entity_poly.pdbx_strand_id
1 'polypeptide(L)'
;MARESASRTRDRTNDDVDRSRRRFLGAAAGASAATLLPATDRARAASTTTTDGTVTLVHDTHFHGRFNDASADELSLARYYSVVEDVLADADNGLFVGNGDDFAPSMLGLEYEGEHMVEALNYTDLAVDGVGNHEFDFGADVATTRFEESEFPWVVANLLDDAGDPVPGTERWTTLEAGGLTVGVFGLVSENFHSLTDYPEEWQVLEYVEASQEAVDSLRDAGADVVVCASHVSTGVHETLAESVDGLDAIVGSHSGVVFDEPEVVDGTVISEFGDEFDHVGAITLDAEGELADWRRTDLLLPDSDPAPAVEEYDQISVRYTDEIEPDERLAELADEWLGDLEERLGQPAFESEVELDATYNNYAIETNWGNLMTDAMRAVGEIGDVEVDIAANNAGGIRSDSTYGPGEITGTDVMDILPFPNEILVVEATGQQVIDYLEEALRPHPAPDFGAQPAIQVSGVSYEWTGHEDDAGVENVFVGDDPIDPEATYTFAHNDYSIGNSEVLSEAEVVLESGQFQGPFVLEQLEQRDTVAPERENRMIRVDETVDAASISRNAEELTLTAPVPEGAAEVATEPGAYRVVVRTGDDLEATSVTADGDAVNVTFDAASLTDLAESIDDPALRLFGGYSPDQDYWGYDYEVPNSSGYDRFRFKAPVDAAAVLEGAQDGTGDENADSVADDGNAGSGGDGDGDDNGSEGESGDGSDDSVPGFGPIAAVTGGSAGAYLYARGRGNDAGADASDESANSTDD
;
A
#
# COMPACT_ATOMS: atom_id res chain seq x y z
N MET A 1 0.99 -51.64 8.31
CA MET A 1 0.34 -52.11 7.06
C MET A 1 -0.08 -50.86 6.33
N ALA A 2 0.52 -50.62 5.17
CA ALA A 2 0.40 -49.42 4.37
C ALA A 2 -1.06 -49.07 4.03
N ARG A 3 -1.39 -47.78 4.10
CA ARG A 3 -2.53 -47.17 3.40
C ARG A 3 -2.00 -45.89 2.76
N GLU A 4 -2.08 -45.88 1.44
CA GLU A 4 -1.78 -44.79 0.52
C GLU A 4 -2.60 -43.55 0.90
N SER A 5 -1.93 -42.40 1.06
CA SER A 5 -2.58 -41.08 0.94
C SER A 5 -2.62 -40.73 -0.55
N ALA A 6 -3.82 -40.50 -1.05
CA ALA A 6 -4.02 -39.94 -2.37
C ALA A 6 -3.96 -38.41 -2.23
N SER A 7 -2.82 -37.83 -2.63
CA SER A 7 -2.76 -36.44 -3.06
C SER A 7 -3.74 -36.29 -4.24
N ARG A 8 -4.67 -35.35 -4.10
CA ARG A 8 -5.53 -34.90 -5.19
C ARG A 8 -5.04 -33.52 -5.60
N THR A 9 -3.94 -33.48 -6.35
CA THR A 9 -3.65 -32.39 -7.26
C THR A 9 -4.82 -32.29 -8.24
N ARG A 10 -5.53 -31.16 -8.26
CA ARG A 10 -6.51 -30.88 -9.32
C ARG A 10 -5.72 -30.59 -10.59
N ASP A 11 -5.57 -31.62 -11.41
CA ASP A 11 -5.19 -31.52 -12.81
C ASP A 11 -6.28 -30.70 -13.53
N ARG A 12 -6.08 -29.38 -13.65
CA ARG A 12 -6.77 -28.55 -14.66
C ARG A 12 -6.27 -29.07 -16.00
N THR A 13 -6.99 -30.03 -16.55
CA THR A 13 -6.63 -30.66 -17.82
C THR A 13 -6.56 -29.60 -18.91
N ASN A 14 -5.43 -29.59 -19.61
CA ASN A 14 -4.99 -28.88 -20.83
C ASN A 14 -5.98 -28.88 -22.03
N ASP A 15 -7.27 -29.14 -21.83
CA ASP A 15 -8.27 -29.42 -22.87
C ASP A 15 -9.23 -28.24 -23.16
N ASP A 16 -9.24 -27.19 -22.32
CA ASP A 16 -9.96 -25.93 -22.61
C ASP A 16 -9.04 -24.86 -23.24
N VAL A 17 -7.72 -24.88 -22.93
CA VAL A 17 -6.68 -24.07 -23.60
C VAL A 17 -6.42 -24.56 -25.05
N ASP A 18 -6.63 -25.85 -25.36
CA ASP A 18 -6.45 -26.41 -26.71
C ASP A 18 -7.59 -26.04 -27.70
N ARG A 19 -8.62 -25.30 -27.27
CA ARG A 19 -9.71 -24.82 -28.16
C ARG A 19 -9.39 -23.51 -28.88
N SER A 20 -8.58 -22.63 -28.29
CA SER A 20 -8.06 -21.43 -28.97
C SER A 20 -6.93 -21.76 -29.96
N ARG A 21 -6.11 -22.79 -29.66
CA ARG A 21 -5.02 -23.27 -30.53
C ARG A 21 -5.46 -23.84 -31.90
N ARG A 22 -6.75 -24.07 -32.15
CA ARG A 22 -7.27 -24.67 -33.41
C ARG A 22 -7.93 -23.73 -34.41
N ARG A 23 -7.83 -22.40 -34.24
CA ARG A 23 -8.30 -21.46 -35.27
C ARG A 23 -7.23 -20.76 -36.12
N PHE A 24 -5.93 -20.90 -35.82
CA PHE A 24 -4.91 -20.15 -36.57
C PHE A 24 -3.99 -20.94 -37.54
N LEU A 25 -3.98 -22.28 -37.54
CA LEU A 25 -3.10 -23.08 -38.44
C LEU A 25 -3.83 -23.78 -39.60
N GLY A 26 -4.87 -23.14 -40.13
CA GLY A 26 -5.89 -23.82 -40.94
C GLY A 26 -6.07 -23.43 -42.40
N ALA A 27 -5.29 -22.53 -43.05
CA ALA A 27 -5.49 -22.25 -44.48
C ALA A 27 -4.36 -21.49 -45.20
N ALA A 28 -3.27 -22.16 -45.60
CA ALA A 28 -2.43 -21.65 -46.69
C ALA A 28 -1.67 -22.76 -47.43
N ALA A 29 -2.40 -23.70 -48.03
CA ALA A 29 -1.85 -24.61 -49.04
C ALA A 29 -2.50 -24.36 -50.41
N GLY A 30 -1.91 -23.46 -51.18
CA GLY A 30 -1.84 -23.53 -52.64
C GLY A 30 -2.96 -22.87 -53.45
N ALA A 31 -2.66 -21.70 -54.03
CA ALA A 31 -2.91 -21.42 -55.44
C ALA A 31 -2.12 -20.18 -55.89
N SER A 32 -1.16 -20.39 -56.79
CA SER A 32 -0.47 -19.32 -57.51
C SER A 32 -1.44 -18.48 -58.33
N ALA A 33 -1.50 -17.18 -58.08
CA ALA A 33 -2.02 -16.20 -59.04
C ALA A 33 -1.21 -14.91 -58.92
N ALA A 34 -0.39 -14.65 -59.95
CA ALA A 34 0.33 -13.40 -60.11
C ALA A 34 -0.65 -12.27 -60.40
N THR A 35 -0.81 -11.36 -59.45
CA THR A 35 -1.40 -10.04 -59.66
C THR A 35 -0.41 -8.98 -59.19
N LEU A 36 0.27 -8.39 -60.18
CA LEU A 36 1.03 -7.14 -60.05
C LEU A 36 0.06 -6.02 -59.65
N LEU A 37 0.22 -5.47 -58.45
CA LEU A 37 -0.29 -4.16 -58.08
C LEU A 37 0.87 -3.33 -57.48
N PRO A 38 0.86 -2.01 -57.71
CA PRO A 38 2.07 -1.20 -57.71
C PRO A 38 2.52 -0.88 -56.29
N ALA A 39 3.81 -1.10 -56.03
CA ALA A 39 4.51 -0.46 -54.92
C ALA A 39 4.38 1.06 -55.09
N THR A 40 3.62 1.70 -54.21
CA THR A 40 3.74 3.12 -53.96
C THR A 40 4.89 3.30 -52.99
N ASP A 41 6.06 3.64 -53.53
CA ASP A 41 7.18 4.19 -52.79
C ASP A 41 6.70 5.38 -51.94
N ARG A 42 6.47 5.17 -50.64
CA ARG A 42 6.59 6.22 -49.64
C ARG A 42 8.04 6.21 -49.18
N ALA A 43 8.92 6.82 -49.99
CA ALA A 43 10.20 7.29 -49.50
C ALA A 43 9.93 8.51 -48.60
N ARG A 44 9.78 8.29 -47.28
CA ARG A 44 9.98 9.33 -46.28
C ARG A 44 11.50 9.43 -46.10
N ALA A 45 12.10 10.43 -46.73
CA ALA A 45 13.49 10.78 -46.49
C ALA A 45 13.57 11.47 -45.12
N ALA A 46 13.62 10.69 -44.05
CA ALA A 46 14.23 11.14 -42.80
C ALA A 46 15.74 11.14 -43.03
N SER A 47 16.37 12.29 -42.86
CA SER A 47 17.81 12.42 -42.84
C SER A 47 18.26 12.12 -41.41
N THR A 48 18.17 10.87 -40.96
CA THR A 48 18.89 10.43 -39.77
C THR A 48 20.35 10.30 -40.17
N THR A 49 21.18 11.14 -39.56
CA THR A 49 22.62 11.09 -39.77
C THR A 49 23.10 10.00 -38.83
N THR A 50 23.01 8.73 -39.21
CA THR A 50 23.53 7.64 -38.38
C THR A 50 24.97 7.95 -38.02
N THR A 51 25.19 8.30 -36.76
CA THR A 51 26.51 8.58 -36.23
C THR A 51 27.13 7.23 -35.88
N ASP A 52 28.14 6.82 -36.65
CA ASP A 52 28.93 5.64 -36.29
C ASP A 52 29.56 5.90 -34.91
N GLY A 53 29.38 4.99 -33.95
CA GLY A 53 30.00 5.05 -32.62
C GLY A 53 29.14 5.62 -31.48
N THR A 54 27.81 5.68 -31.62
CA THR A 54 26.88 5.95 -30.51
C THR A 54 25.75 4.92 -30.47
N VAL A 55 25.13 4.74 -29.30
CA VAL A 55 23.90 3.97 -29.10
C VAL A 55 22.91 4.80 -28.29
N THR A 56 21.63 4.79 -28.67
CA THR A 56 20.55 5.35 -27.86
C THR A 56 19.78 4.22 -27.18
N LEU A 57 19.64 4.28 -25.87
CA LEU A 57 18.81 3.39 -25.08
C LEU A 57 17.49 4.11 -24.83
N VAL A 58 16.42 3.63 -25.45
CA VAL A 58 15.04 3.98 -25.08
C VAL A 58 14.62 2.98 -24.01
N HIS A 59 14.11 3.43 -22.89
CA HIS A 59 13.93 2.55 -21.74
C HIS A 59 12.67 2.84 -20.93
N ASP A 60 12.45 1.92 -19.99
CA ASP A 60 11.28 1.64 -19.16
C ASP A 60 10.24 0.69 -19.81
N THR A 61 10.31 -0.58 -19.42
CA THR A 61 9.14 -1.46 -19.30
C THR A 61 8.96 -1.63 -17.80
N HIS A 62 7.78 -1.33 -17.28
CA HIS A 62 7.45 -1.47 -15.87
C HIS A 62 5.92 -1.47 -15.84
N PHE A 63 5.31 -2.35 -16.64
CA PHE A 63 3.91 -2.19 -17.01
C PHE A 63 2.94 -2.80 -15.98
N HIS A 64 3.45 -3.54 -15.00
CA HIS A 64 2.69 -4.20 -13.94
C HIS A 64 1.57 -5.10 -14.47
N GLY A 65 1.71 -5.67 -15.67
CA GLY A 65 0.67 -6.46 -16.30
C GLY A 65 -0.48 -5.66 -16.89
N ARG A 66 -0.38 -4.33 -16.99
CA ARG A 66 -1.47 -3.45 -17.44
C ARG A 66 -1.41 -3.21 -18.96
N PHE A 67 -2.58 -3.00 -19.56
CA PHE A 67 -2.72 -2.45 -20.91
C PHE A 67 -3.37 -1.08 -20.91
N ASN A 68 -4.36 -0.89 -20.04
CA ASN A 68 -5.38 0.16 -20.09
C ASN A 68 -6.15 0.19 -21.43
N ASP A 69 -7.37 0.72 -21.41
CA ASP A 69 -8.25 0.81 -22.56
C ASP A 69 -7.75 1.88 -23.53
N ALA A 70 -7.16 1.45 -24.65
CA ALA A 70 -6.70 2.35 -25.70
C ALA A 70 -7.83 3.14 -26.38
N SER A 71 -9.09 2.69 -26.27
CA SER A 71 -10.27 3.38 -26.81
C SER A 71 -10.77 4.52 -25.91
N ALA A 72 -10.37 4.53 -24.64
CA ALA A 72 -10.59 5.62 -23.71
C ALA A 72 -9.52 6.71 -23.84
N ASP A 73 -9.83 7.92 -23.36
CA ASP A 73 -8.88 9.05 -23.29
C ASP A 73 -7.96 8.88 -22.06
N GLU A 74 -7.21 7.79 -22.01
CA GLU A 74 -6.30 7.43 -20.91
C GLU A 74 -4.90 7.01 -21.40
N LEU A 75 -3.93 6.97 -20.47
CA LEU A 75 -2.62 6.39 -20.76
C LEU A 75 -2.76 4.90 -20.96
N SER A 76 -2.08 4.34 -21.97
CA SER A 76 -2.16 2.92 -22.29
C SER A 76 -0.90 2.42 -22.95
N LEU A 77 -0.67 1.10 -22.87
CA LEU A 77 0.47 0.44 -23.50
C LEU A 77 0.54 0.74 -25.01
N ALA A 78 -0.61 0.82 -25.69
CA ALA A 78 -0.67 1.12 -27.12
C ALA A 78 -0.23 2.56 -27.44
N ARG A 79 -0.58 3.54 -26.60
CA ARG A 79 -0.12 4.94 -26.76
C ARG A 79 1.35 5.07 -26.37
N TYR A 80 1.75 4.43 -25.26
CA TYR A 80 3.13 4.38 -24.80
C TYR A 80 4.05 3.87 -25.91
N TYR A 81 3.72 2.72 -26.49
CA TYR A 81 4.52 2.12 -27.55
C TYR A 81 4.58 2.99 -28.81
N SER A 82 3.51 3.72 -29.14
CA SER A 82 3.54 4.69 -30.26
C SER A 82 4.56 5.81 -30.04
N VAL A 83 4.74 6.24 -28.79
CA VAL A 83 5.79 7.20 -28.43
C VAL A 83 7.18 6.54 -28.48
N VAL A 84 7.33 5.31 -27.98
CA VAL A 84 8.56 4.53 -28.09
C VAL A 84 9.00 4.38 -29.55
N GLU A 85 8.08 4.01 -30.46
CA GLU A 85 8.37 3.90 -31.90
C GLU A 85 8.86 5.22 -32.51
N ASP A 86 8.22 6.34 -32.15
CA ASP A 86 8.63 7.67 -32.62
C ASP A 86 10.03 8.04 -32.10
N VAL A 87 10.31 7.77 -30.82
CA VAL A 87 11.61 8.04 -30.20
C VAL A 87 12.69 7.17 -30.84
N LEU A 88 12.44 5.87 -31.03
CA LEU A 88 13.35 4.95 -31.71
C LEU A 88 13.62 5.37 -33.17
N ALA A 89 12.60 5.88 -33.87
CA ALA A 89 12.75 6.34 -35.25
C ALA A 89 13.61 7.61 -35.38
N ASP A 90 13.63 8.46 -34.35
CA ASP A 90 14.43 9.68 -34.27
C ASP A 90 15.81 9.45 -33.60
N ALA A 91 16.03 8.29 -32.99
CA ALA A 91 17.26 7.93 -32.29
C ALA A 91 18.39 7.48 -33.24
N ASP A 92 19.64 7.74 -32.83
CA ASP A 92 20.82 7.21 -33.51
C ASP A 92 21.15 5.83 -32.94
N ASN A 93 20.85 4.79 -33.71
CA ASN A 93 21.09 3.39 -33.31
C ASN A 93 20.32 3.01 -32.03
N GLY A 94 19.01 3.26 -32.02
CA GLY A 94 18.13 3.00 -30.88
C GLY A 94 17.99 1.51 -30.53
N LEU A 95 18.01 1.20 -29.24
CA LEU A 95 17.62 -0.06 -28.64
C LEU A 95 16.52 0.22 -27.60
N PHE A 96 15.43 -0.55 -27.63
CA PHE A 96 14.43 -0.51 -26.56
C PHE A 96 14.82 -1.53 -25.49
N VAL A 97 14.97 -1.07 -24.24
CA VAL A 97 15.46 -1.86 -23.11
C VAL A 97 14.44 -1.80 -21.99
N GLY A 98 13.97 -2.96 -21.56
CA GLY A 98 13.05 -3.11 -20.43
C GLY A 98 13.78 -3.38 -19.12
N ASN A 99 13.07 -3.25 -18.00
CA ASN A 99 13.60 -3.47 -16.66
C ASN A 99 12.72 -4.36 -15.78
N GLY A 100 11.68 -5.02 -16.31
CA GLY A 100 10.84 -5.97 -15.56
C GLY A 100 9.75 -5.33 -14.69
N ASP A 101 9.11 -6.16 -13.86
CA ASP A 101 7.76 -5.96 -13.29
C ASP A 101 6.70 -5.75 -14.37
N ASP A 102 6.72 -6.60 -15.39
CA ASP A 102 5.81 -6.54 -16.53
C ASP A 102 4.62 -7.48 -16.38
N PHE A 103 4.67 -8.54 -15.57
CA PHE A 103 3.57 -9.53 -15.49
C PHE A 103 2.48 -9.20 -14.48
N ALA A 104 2.82 -8.49 -13.41
CA ALA A 104 1.95 -8.20 -12.27
C ALA A 104 2.39 -6.89 -11.58
N PRO A 105 1.55 -6.28 -10.73
CA PRO A 105 0.20 -6.68 -10.36
C PRO A 105 -0.88 -6.06 -11.27
N SER A 106 -1.70 -6.90 -11.90
CA SER A 106 -2.93 -6.43 -12.54
C SER A 106 -3.98 -7.52 -12.60
N MET A 107 -5.20 -7.12 -12.97
CA MET A 107 -6.27 -8.04 -13.29
C MET A 107 -5.94 -9.04 -14.39
N LEU A 108 -5.31 -8.54 -15.45
CA LEU A 108 -4.88 -9.39 -16.55
C LEU A 108 -3.75 -10.31 -16.10
N GLY A 109 -2.82 -9.83 -15.26
CA GLY A 109 -1.80 -10.63 -14.60
C GLY A 109 -2.41 -11.75 -13.78
N LEU A 110 -3.35 -11.45 -12.89
CA LEU A 110 -4.02 -12.43 -12.03
C LEU A 110 -4.74 -13.52 -12.84
N GLU A 111 -5.33 -13.16 -13.97
CA GLU A 111 -6.14 -14.08 -14.77
C GLU A 111 -5.32 -14.89 -15.78
N TYR A 112 -4.32 -14.26 -16.41
CA TYR A 112 -3.56 -14.84 -17.51
C TYR A 112 -2.11 -15.15 -17.16
N GLU A 113 -1.71 -14.83 -15.92
CA GLU A 113 -0.42 -15.16 -15.32
C GLU A 113 0.75 -14.70 -16.22
N GLY A 114 0.65 -13.49 -16.79
CA GLY A 114 1.64 -12.86 -17.67
C GLY A 114 1.56 -13.23 -19.17
N GLU A 115 0.68 -14.16 -19.59
CA GLU A 115 0.58 -14.57 -21.01
C GLU A 115 0.26 -13.39 -21.94
N HIS A 116 -0.65 -12.51 -21.51
CA HIS A 116 -1.06 -11.33 -22.27
C HIS A 116 0.11 -10.37 -22.50
N MET A 117 0.97 -10.18 -21.50
CA MET A 117 2.14 -9.29 -21.61
C MET A 117 3.22 -9.89 -22.47
N VAL A 118 3.49 -11.19 -22.37
CA VAL A 118 4.45 -11.85 -23.28
C VAL A 118 4.00 -11.67 -24.73
N GLU A 119 2.71 -11.82 -25.04
CA GLU A 119 2.20 -11.58 -26.40
C GLU A 119 2.38 -10.12 -26.84
N ALA A 120 2.14 -9.15 -25.95
CA ALA A 120 2.32 -7.73 -26.24
C ALA A 120 3.79 -7.34 -26.42
N LEU A 121 4.67 -7.75 -25.51
CA LEU A 121 6.11 -7.48 -25.56
C LEU A 121 6.79 -8.17 -26.74
N ASN A 122 6.32 -9.36 -27.15
CA ASN A 122 6.81 -10.00 -28.38
C ASN A 122 6.46 -9.21 -29.66
N TYR A 123 5.45 -8.33 -29.59
CA TYR A 123 5.13 -7.44 -30.68
C TYR A 123 5.97 -6.15 -30.66
N THR A 124 6.51 -5.76 -29.51
CA THR A 124 7.39 -4.60 -29.41
C THR A 124 8.78 -4.94 -29.95
N ASP A 125 9.48 -3.96 -30.51
CA ASP A 125 10.89 -4.10 -30.92
C ASP A 125 11.85 -4.12 -29.69
N LEU A 126 11.42 -4.75 -28.59
CA LEU A 126 12.17 -4.88 -27.34
C LEU A 126 13.44 -5.71 -27.57
N ALA A 127 14.59 -5.12 -27.24
CA ALA A 127 15.89 -5.72 -27.54
C ALA A 127 16.38 -6.66 -26.43
N VAL A 128 16.02 -6.35 -25.19
CA VAL A 128 16.37 -7.09 -23.96
C VAL A 128 15.49 -6.56 -22.84
N ASP A 129 15.18 -7.42 -21.88
CA ASP A 129 14.40 -7.05 -20.70
C ASP A 129 15.10 -7.51 -19.42
N GLY A 130 15.07 -6.66 -18.40
CA GLY A 130 15.48 -7.00 -17.05
C GLY A 130 14.42 -7.86 -16.37
N VAL A 131 14.80 -8.63 -15.36
CA VAL A 131 13.83 -9.37 -14.54
C VAL A 131 13.56 -8.57 -13.28
N GLY A 132 12.29 -8.32 -12.98
CA GLY A 132 11.76 -7.76 -11.74
C GLY A 132 11.23 -8.82 -10.79
N ASN A 133 10.71 -8.37 -9.64
CA ASN A 133 10.10 -9.27 -8.67
C ASN A 133 8.75 -9.80 -9.17
N HIS A 134 7.94 -8.97 -9.80
CA HIS A 134 6.57 -9.31 -10.19
C HIS A 134 6.48 -10.29 -11.36
N GLU A 135 7.61 -10.64 -11.99
CA GLU A 135 7.66 -11.78 -12.93
C GLU A 135 7.32 -13.12 -12.27
N PHE A 136 7.47 -13.22 -10.94
CA PHE A 136 7.35 -14.47 -10.20
C PHE A 136 6.14 -14.53 -9.25
N ASP A 137 5.27 -13.52 -9.29
CA ASP A 137 4.02 -13.48 -8.53
C ASP A 137 3.10 -14.69 -8.75
N PHE A 138 3.26 -15.37 -9.88
CA PHE A 138 2.51 -16.60 -10.23
C PHE A 138 3.35 -17.87 -10.09
N GLY A 139 4.50 -17.77 -9.42
CA GLY A 139 5.44 -18.85 -9.15
C GLY A 139 6.49 -19.05 -10.23
N ALA A 140 7.65 -19.61 -9.83
CA ALA A 140 8.82 -19.79 -10.69
C ALA A 140 8.59 -20.67 -11.94
N ASP A 141 7.69 -21.64 -11.86
CA ASP A 141 7.34 -22.48 -13.03
C ASP A 141 6.60 -21.67 -14.10
N VAL A 142 5.72 -20.74 -13.69
CA VAL A 142 5.01 -19.85 -14.60
C VAL A 142 5.98 -18.83 -15.18
N ALA A 143 6.78 -18.17 -14.33
CA ALA A 143 7.81 -17.22 -14.76
C ALA A 143 8.74 -17.85 -15.83
N THR A 144 9.26 -19.04 -15.56
CA THR A 144 10.08 -19.81 -16.52
C THR A 144 9.35 -20.03 -17.85
N THR A 145 8.07 -20.40 -17.79
CA THR A 145 7.26 -20.61 -19.00
C THR A 145 7.15 -19.32 -19.81
N ARG A 146 6.89 -18.18 -19.14
CA ARG A 146 6.81 -16.87 -19.79
C ARG A 146 8.13 -16.42 -20.39
N PHE A 147 9.23 -16.61 -19.69
CA PHE A 147 10.57 -16.33 -20.21
C PHE A 147 10.88 -17.16 -21.47
N GLU A 148 10.48 -18.43 -21.50
CA GLU A 148 10.65 -19.30 -22.68
C GLU A 148 9.71 -18.94 -23.86
N GLU A 149 8.59 -18.27 -23.59
CA GLU A 149 7.63 -17.79 -24.59
C GLU A 149 8.02 -16.43 -25.20
N SER A 150 8.92 -15.68 -24.57
CA SER A 150 9.44 -14.40 -25.06
C SER A 150 10.36 -14.55 -26.28
N GLU A 151 10.27 -13.61 -27.22
CA GLU A 151 11.09 -13.51 -28.43
C GLU A 151 12.34 -12.62 -28.24
N PHE A 152 12.51 -12.07 -27.04
CA PHE A 152 13.64 -11.26 -26.56
C PHE A 152 14.33 -11.94 -25.36
N PRO A 153 15.60 -11.62 -25.08
CA PRO A 153 16.30 -12.18 -23.93
C PRO A 153 15.90 -11.48 -22.62
N TRP A 154 15.63 -12.28 -21.59
CA TRP A 154 15.54 -11.83 -20.20
C TRP A 154 16.92 -11.88 -19.53
N VAL A 155 17.31 -10.85 -18.80
CA VAL A 155 18.60 -10.78 -18.09
C VAL A 155 18.48 -10.56 -16.59
N VAL A 156 19.17 -11.38 -15.80
CA VAL A 156 19.28 -11.22 -14.34
C VAL A 156 20.61 -11.76 -13.82
N ALA A 157 21.49 -10.88 -13.35
CA ALA A 157 22.86 -11.22 -12.99
C ALA A 157 22.98 -11.79 -11.57
N ASN A 158 22.09 -11.38 -10.66
CA ASN A 158 22.19 -11.66 -9.24
C ASN A 158 21.18 -12.70 -8.72
N LEU A 159 20.33 -13.27 -9.57
CA LEU A 159 19.44 -14.36 -9.23
C LEU A 159 19.85 -15.63 -9.97
N LEU A 160 20.17 -16.68 -9.23
CA LEU A 160 20.63 -17.96 -9.77
C LEU A 160 19.81 -19.12 -9.19
N ASP A 161 19.74 -20.22 -9.94
CA ASP A 161 19.11 -21.44 -9.44
C ASP A 161 19.97 -22.14 -8.36
N ASP A 162 19.50 -23.28 -7.86
CA ASP A 162 20.18 -24.07 -6.83
C ASP A 162 21.53 -24.66 -7.29
N ALA A 163 21.76 -24.74 -8.60
CA ALA A 163 23.02 -25.17 -9.20
C ALA A 163 24.01 -24.00 -9.39
N GLY A 164 23.55 -22.75 -9.23
CA GLY A 164 24.32 -21.53 -9.54
C GLY A 164 24.33 -21.20 -11.03
N ASP A 165 23.40 -21.75 -11.81
CA ASP A 165 23.16 -21.43 -13.21
C ASP A 165 22.10 -20.30 -13.30
N PRO A 166 21.96 -19.60 -14.46
CA PRO A 166 20.91 -18.60 -14.64
C PRO A 166 19.51 -19.22 -14.44
N VAL A 167 18.55 -18.43 -13.97
CA VAL A 167 17.15 -18.87 -13.88
C VAL A 167 16.69 -19.41 -15.24
N PRO A 168 16.00 -20.57 -15.28
CA PRO A 168 15.53 -21.15 -16.55
C PRO A 168 14.76 -20.14 -17.41
N GLY A 169 15.12 -20.05 -18.69
CA GLY A 169 14.55 -19.08 -19.63
C GLY A 169 15.25 -17.71 -19.64
N THR A 170 16.18 -17.45 -18.72
CA THR A 170 16.94 -16.19 -18.63
C THR A 170 18.42 -16.37 -18.95
N GLU A 171 19.13 -15.26 -19.16
CA GLU A 171 20.59 -15.17 -19.20
C GLU A 171 21.07 -14.30 -18.03
N ARG A 172 22.32 -14.47 -17.56
CA ARG A 172 22.86 -13.49 -16.57
C ARG A 172 23.13 -12.12 -17.18
N TRP A 173 23.46 -12.11 -18.47
CA TRP A 173 23.76 -10.94 -19.27
C TRP A 173 23.79 -11.33 -20.74
N THR A 174 23.63 -10.35 -21.63
CA THR A 174 23.65 -10.55 -23.08
C THR A 174 24.39 -9.42 -23.81
N THR A 175 24.63 -9.59 -25.11
CA THR A 175 25.28 -8.57 -25.94
C THR A 175 24.45 -8.23 -27.17
N LEU A 176 24.25 -6.94 -27.43
CA LEU A 176 23.51 -6.39 -28.55
C LEU A 176 24.45 -5.57 -29.44
N GLU A 177 24.07 -5.37 -30.71
CA GLU A 177 24.88 -4.62 -31.69
C GLU A 177 24.12 -3.38 -32.16
N ALA A 178 24.68 -2.19 -31.94
CA ALA A 178 24.08 -0.92 -32.34
C ALA A 178 25.16 0.11 -32.72
N GLY A 179 25.03 0.79 -33.86
CA GLY A 179 25.96 1.86 -34.24
C GLY A 179 27.41 1.44 -34.47
N GLY A 180 27.65 0.14 -34.65
CA GLY A 180 29.00 -0.43 -34.71
C GLY A 180 29.66 -0.65 -33.34
N LEU A 181 28.89 -0.51 -32.25
CA LEU A 181 29.25 -0.84 -30.87
C LEU A 181 28.64 -2.18 -30.46
N THR A 182 29.37 -2.93 -29.64
CA THR A 182 28.82 -4.05 -28.88
C THR A 182 28.37 -3.54 -27.51
N VAL A 183 27.07 -3.64 -27.23
CA VAL A 183 26.45 -3.19 -25.97
C VAL A 183 26.17 -4.41 -25.10
N GLY A 184 26.84 -4.51 -23.96
CA GLY A 184 26.58 -5.53 -22.95
C GLY A 184 25.45 -5.07 -22.03
N VAL A 185 24.47 -5.94 -21.78
CA VAL A 185 23.34 -5.65 -20.89
C VAL A 185 23.19 -6.75 -19.86
N PHE A 186 23.00 -6.37 -18.60
CA PHE A 186 22.65 -7.27 -17.51
C PHE A 186 21.55 -6.66 -16.66
N GLY A 187 20.78 -7.49 -15.95
CA GLY A 187 19.73 -7.03 -15.03
C GLY A 187 20.09 -7.30 -13.58
N LEU A 188 19.42 -6.60 -12.67
CA LEU A 188 19.47 -6.86 -11.24
C LEU A 188 18.07 -6.87 -10.68
N VAL A 189 17.86 -7.72 -9.68
CA VAL A 189 16.61 -7.81 -8.96
C VAL A 189 16.82 -7.72 -7.45
N SER A 190 15.82 -7.26 -6.70
CA SER A 190 15.94 -6.96 -5.27
C SER A 190 16.55 -8.11 -4.43
N GLU A 191 17.49 -7.79 -3.52
CA GLU A 191 18.07 -8.73 -2.55
C GLU A 191 17.05 -9.24 -1.52
N ASN A 192 16.01 -8.43 -1.23
CA ASN A 192 14.92 -8.75 -0.31
C ASN A 192 13.83 -9.59 -1.00
N PHE A 193 14.26 -10.57 -1.78
CA PHE A 193 13.42 -11.20 -2.79
C PHE A 193 12.27 -12.04 -2.21
N HIS A 194 12.53 -12.82 -1.18
CA HIS A 194 11.51 -13.63 -0.49
C HIS A 194 10.53 -12.82 0.38
N SER A 195 10.85 -11.56 0.71
CA SER A 195 9.88 -10.67 1.38
C SER A 195 8.92 -9.98 0.42
N LEU A 196 9.19 -10.06 -0.89
CA LEU A 196 8.43 -9.38 -1.94
C LEU A 196 7.56 -10.35 -2.73
N THR A 197 8.05 -11.54 -3.08
CA THR A 197 7.25 -12.58 -3.74
C THR A 197 7.85 -13.98 -3.49
N ASP A 198 7.10 -15.03 -3.84
CA ASP A 198 7.45 -16.41 -3.48
C ASP A 198 8.40 -17.05 -4.51
N TYR A 199 9.56 -17.51 -4.04
CA TYR A 199 10.61 -18.14 -4.85
C TYR A 199 11.07 -19.45 -4.21
N PRO A 200 11.63 -20.40 -5.00
CA PRO A 200 12.27 -21.57 -4.42
C PRO A 200 13.38 -21.18 -3.43
N GLU A 201 13.26 -21.59 -2.16
CA GLU A 201 14.22 -21.28 -1.08
C GLU A 201 15.67 -21.69 -1.42
N GLU A 202 15.85 -22.65 -2.32
CA GLU A 202 17.15 -23.14 -2.77
C GLU A 202 17.86 -22.23 -3.77
N TRP A 203 17.19 -21.23 -4.34
CA TRP A 203 17.79 -20.28 -5.27
C TRP A 203 18.75 -19.31 -4.54
N GLN A 204 19.71 -18.78 -5.29
CA GLN A 204 20.79 -17.96 -4.77
C GLN A 204 20.60 -16.52 -5.23
N VAL A 205 20.46 -15.61 -4.27
CA VAL A 205 20.50 -14.17 -4.52
C VAL A 205 21.89 -13.65 -4.14
N LEU A 206 22.62 -13.16 -5.13
CA LEU A 206 23.95 -12.58 -4.97
C LEU A 206 23.84 -11.10 -4.60
N GLU A 207 24.83 -10.61 -3.86
CA GLU A 207 24.94 -9.19 -3.52
C GLU A 207 25.11 -8.33 -4.77
N TYR A 208 24.44 -7.17 -4.83
CA TYR A 208 24.35 -6.35 -6.05
C TYR A 208 25.71 -5.98 -6.65
N VAL A 209 26.64 -5.53 -5.82
CA VAL A 209 27.99 -5.10 -6.25
C VAL A 209 28.81 -6.29 -6.76
N GLU A 210 28.72 -7.46 -6.10
CA GLU A 210 29.45 -8.66 -6.52
C GLU A 210 28.94 -9.16 -7.88
N ALA A 211 27.62 -9.29 -8.03
CA ALA A 211 27.00 -9.74 -9.27
C ALA A 211 27.25 -8.78 -10.44
N SER A 212 27.17 -7.48 -10.17
CA SER A 212 27.40 -6.43 -11.18
C SER A 212 28.85 -6.42 -11.64
N GLN A 213 29.82 -6.53 -10.72
CA GLN A 213 31.23 -6.59 -11.11
C GLN A 213 31.52 -7.84 -11.95
N GLU A 214 30.94 -9.00 -11.62
CA GLU A 214 31.09 -10.21 -12.43
C GLU A 214 30.50 -10.06 -13.84
N ALA A 215 29.32 -9.42 -13.94
CA ALA A 215 28.68 -9.15 -15.22
C ALA A 215 29.50 -8.19 -16.08
N VAL A 216 29.96 -7.07 -15.50
CA VAL A 216 30.82 -6.09 -16.18
C VAL A 216 32.11 -6.75 -16.67
N ASP A 217 32.84 -7.46 -15.81
CA ASP A 217 34.08 -8.13 -16.18
C ASP A 217 33.86 -9.11 -17.35
N SER A 218 32.78 -9.89 -17.28
CA SER A 218 32.42 -10.89 -18.31
C SER A 218 32.06 -10.24 -19.65
N LEU A 219 31.27 -9.16 -19.64
CA LEU A 219 30.86 -8.42 -20.83
C LEU A 219 32.06 -7.70 -21.47
N ARG A 220 32.92 -7.08 -20.67
CA ARG A 220 34.16 -6.45 -21.16
C ARG A 220 35.14 -7.47 -21.76
N ASP A 221 35.29 -8.63 -21.13
CA ASP A 221 36.10 -9.73 -21.67
C ASP A 221 35.51 -10.30 -22.98
N ALA A 222 34.18 -10.24 -23.14
CA ALA A 222 33.49 -10.58 -24.37
C ALA A 222 33.61 -9.50 -25.47
N GLY A 223 34.10 -8.30 -25.12
CA GLY A 223 34.37 -7.22 -26.05
C GLY A 223 33.30 -6.13 -26.10
N ALA A 224 32.46 -5.99 -25.06
CA ALA A 224 31.49 -4.91 -24.97
C ALA A 224 32.18 -3.53 -24.90
N ASP A 225 31.78 -2.64 -25.82
CA ASP A 225 32.21 -1.24 -25.86
C ASP A 225 31.45 -0.42 -24.80
N VAL A 226 30.18 -0.75 -24.56
CA VAL A 226 29.33 -0.13 -23.52
C VAL A 226 28.70 -1.23 -22.67
N VAL A 227 28.62 -1.06 -21.35
CA VAL A 227 27.98 -1.98 -20.40
C VAL A 227 26.89 -1.26 -19.61
N VAL A 228 25.67 -1.80 -19.69
CA VAL A 228 24.44 -1.21 -19.14
C VAL A 228 23.80 -2.19 -18.15
N CYS A 229 23.34 -1.65 -17.02
CA CYS A 229 22.44 -2.34 -16.11
C CYS A 229 20.98 -1.93 -16.40
N ALA A 230 20.15 -2.88 -16.84
CA ALA A 230 18.70 -2.74 -16.88
C ALA A 230 18.14 -3.11 -15.50
N SER A 231 18.00 -2.12 -14.63
CA SER A 231 17.90 -2.34 -13.19
C SER A 231 16.46 -2.47 -12.72
N HIS A 232 16.17 -3.51 -11.94
CA HIS A 232 14.97 -3.64 -11.12
C HIS A 232 15.28 -3.60 -9.61
N VAL A 233 16.09 -2.62 -9.19
CA VAL A 233 16.38 -2.36 -7.77
C VAL A 233 15.97 -0.96 -7.38
N SER A 234 15.84 -0.69 -6.08
CA SER A 234 15.46 0.63 -5.59
C SER A 234 16.48 1.71 -5.99
N THR A 235 16.02 2.92 -6.34
CA THR A 235 16.85 4.07 -6.75
C THR A 235 18.06 4.30 -5.83
N GLY A 236 17.88 4.15 -4.51
CA GLY A 236 18.95 4.35 -3.52
C GLY A 236 20.15 3.40 -3.68
N VAL A 237 20.01 2.30 -4.40
CA VAL A 237 21.09 1.34 -4.68
C VAL A 237 21.98 1.81 -5.83
N HIS A 238 21.45 2.61 -6.76
CA HIS A 238 22.16 2.98 -8.00
C HIS A 238 23.41 3.81 -7.76
N GLU A 239 23.38 4.76 -6.82
CA GLU A 239 24.57 5.54 -6.43
C GLU A 239 25.68 4.60 -5.90
N THR A 240 25.30 3.60 -5.10
CA THR A 240 26.26 2.60 -4.58
C THR A 240 26.88 1.77 -5.70
N LEU A 241 26.07 1.34 -6.68
CA LEU A 241 26.56 0.59 -7.84
C LEU A 241 27.50 1.45 -8.70
N ALA A 242 27.11 2.68 -9.00
CA ALA A 242 27.91 3.63 -9.77
C ALA A 242 29.28 3.92 -9.13
N GLU A 243 29.35 4.02 -7.80
CA GLU A 243 30.60 4.23 -7.07
C GLU A 243 31.47 2.96 -6.92
N SER A 244 30.85 1.78 -6.91
CA SER A 244 31.50 0.53 -6.49
C SER A 244 31.83 -0.44 -7.61
N VAL A 245 31.20 -0.32 -8.79
CA VAL A 245 31.35 -1.26 -9.90
C VAL A 245 32.23 -0.64 -10.99
N ASP A 246 33.48 -1.09 -11.06
CA ASP A 246 34.45 -0.59 -12.04
C ASP A 246 34.06 -1.03 -13.47
N GLY A 247 33.78 -0.06 -14.35
CA GLY A 247 33.54 -0.29 -15.77
C GLY A 247 32.07 -0.42 -16.20
N LEU A 248 31.15 -0.14 -15.28
CA LEU A 248 29.72 0.10 -15.57
C LEU A 248 29.57 1.49 -16.21
N ASP A 249 28.85 1.58 -17.33
CA ASP A 249 28.68 2.87 -18.04
C ASP A 249 27.31 3.50 -17.77
N ALA A 250 26.26 2.68 -17.66
CA ALA A 250 24.91 3.18 -17.40
C ALA A 250 24.05 2.23 -16.57
N ILE A 251 23.12 2.82 -15.83
CA ILE A 251 22.00 2.19 -15.15
C ILE A 251 20.73 2.84 -15.69
N VAL A 252 19.81 2.01 -16.20
CA VAL A 252 18.50 2.45 -16.72
C VAL A 252 17.38 1.69 -16.01
N GLY A 253 16.30 2.39 -15.69
CA GLY A 253 15.14 1.84 -14.98
C GLY A 253 15.39 1.61 -13.49
N SER A 254 14.30 1.51 -12.71
CA SER A 254 14.35 1.15 -11.29
C SER A 254 13.06 0.45 -10.85
N HIS A 255 13.10 -0.13 -9.64
CA HIS A 255 11.89 -0.63 -8.97
C HIS A 255 11.01 0.51 -8.40
N SER A 256 11.57 1.73 -8.27
CA SER A 256 10.96 2.78 -7.43
C SER A 256 9.98 3.71 -8.15
N GLY A 257 9.84 3.59 -9.48
CA GLY A 257 8.93 4.42 -10.27
C GLY A 257 9.29 5.90 -10.28
N VAL A 258 10.58 6.22 -10.10
CA VAL A 258 11.01 7.61 -9.94
C VAL A 258 11.24 8.27 -11.29
N VAL A 259 10.80 9.52 -11.39
CA VAL A 259 11.10 10.39 -12.53
C VAL A 259 12.23 11.36 -12.18
N PHE A 260 13.40 11.24 -12.82
CA PHE A 260 14.44 12.26 -12.73
C PHE A 260 14.16 13.41 -13.70
N ASP A 261 14.53 14.63 -13.29
CA ASP A 261 14.48 15.81 -14.18
C ASP A 261 15.53 15.71 -15.31
N GLU A 262 16.71 15.18 -15.01
CA GLU A 262 17.77 14.87 -15.97
C GLU A 262 18.57 13.63 -15.49
N PRO A 263 19.24 12.88 -16.38
CA PRO A 263 20.11 11.78 -15.96
C PRO A 263 21.26 12.27 -15.07
N GLU A 264 21.56 11.52 -14.01
CA GLU A 264 22.70 11.82 -13.14
C GLU A 264 23.96 11.11 -13.60
N VAL A 265 25.14 11.66 -13.29
CA VAL A 265 26.42 11.02 -13.55
C VAL A 265 27.22 10.91 -12.26
N VAL A 266 27.42 9.68 -11.80
CA VAL A 266 28.13 9.34 -10.56
C VAL A 266 29.33 8.48 -10.91
N ASP A 267 30.54 8.96 -10.57
CA ASP A 267 31.82 8.31 -10.86
C ASP A 267 32.02 7.81 -12.32
N GLY A 268 31.34 8.47 -13.26
CA GLY A 268 31.39 8.15 -14.70
C GLY A 268 30.25 7.26 -15.20
N THR A 269 29.47 6.67 -14.30
CA THR A 269 28.25 5.92 -14.62
C THR A 269 27.06 6.87 -14.77
N VAL A 270 26.30 6.72 -15.85
CA VAL A 270 25.04 7.43 -16.08
C VAL A 270 23.89 6.72 -15.37
N ILE A 271 23.07 7.42 -14.61
CA ILE A 271 21.86 6.90 -13.97
C ILE A 271 20.64 7.58 -14.58
N SER A 272 19.70 6.78 -15.09
CA SER A 272 18.54 7.26 -15.84
C SER A 272 17.27 6.54 -15.40
N GLU A 273 16.40 7.26 -14.69
CA GLU A 273 15.10 6.77 -14.19
C GLU A 273 14.02 7.75 -14.63
N PHE A 274 12.95 7.26 -15.26
CA PHE A 274 11.97 8.15 -15.86
C PHE A 274 10.51 7.87 -15.52
N GLY A 275 10.14 6.87 -14.74
CA GLY A 275 8.77 6.76 -14.24
C GLY A 275 8.34 5.33 -14.00
N ASP A 276 7.03 5.10 -14.13
CA ASP A 276 6.36 3.81 -13.97
C ASP A 276 5.23 3.71 -15.01
N GLU A 277 4.93 2.49 -15.47
CA GLU A 277 3.90 2.20 -16.46
C GLU A 277 4.04 2.96 -17.80
N PHE A 278 3.26 4.01 -18.01
CA PHE A 278 2.98 4.61 -19.33
C PHE A 278 3.20 6.11 -19.39
N ASP A 279 3.57 6.74 -18.27
CA ASP A 279 3.53 8.20 -18.14
C ASP A 279 4.82 8.87 -18.67
N HIS A 280 5.90 8.13 -18.87
CA HIS A 280 7.17 8.68 -19.37
C HIS A 280 7.95 7.72 -20.25
N VAL A 281 8.50 8.22 -21.35
CA VAL A 281 9.50 7.49 -22.17
C VAL A 281 10.86 8.14 -22.02
N GLY A 282 11.82 7.37 -21.51
CA GLY A 282 13.21 7.76 -21.33
C GLY A 282 14.09 7.45 -22.54
N ALA A 283 15.04 8.33 -22.88
CA ALA A 283 16.08 8.02 -23.85
C ALA A 283 17.44 8.63 -23.47
N ILE A 284 18.49 7.81 -23.41
CA ILE A 284 19.88 8.26 -23.23
C ILE A 284 20.76 7.80 -24.39
N THR A 285 21.64 8.68 -24.88
CA THR A 285 22.59 8.35 -25.94
C THR A 285 24.00 8.31 -25.38
N LEU A 286 24.67 7.17 -25.52
CA LEU A 286 26.03 6.92 -25.06
C LEU A 286 26.97 6.83 -26.26
N ASP A 287 28.19 7.32 -26.11
CA ASP A 287 29.26 7.11 -27.09
C ASP A 287 30.04 5.81 -26.85
N ALA A 288 31.06 5.56 -27.68
CA ALA A 288 31.90 4.36 -27.61
C ALA A 288 32.74 4.26 -26.33
N GLU A 289 32.86 5.35 -25.57
CA GLU A 289 33.55 5.40 -24.29
C GLU A 289 32.57 5.29 -23.10
N GLY A 290 31.27 5.14 -23.36
CA GLY A 290 30.22 5.07 -22.34
C GLY A 290 29.80 6.44 -21.80
N GLU A 291 30.28 7.54 -22.39
CA GLU A 291 29.96 8.90 -21.92
C GLU A 291 28.58 9.36 -22.44
N LEU A 292 27.81 10.06 -21.61
CA LEU A 292 26.51 10.64 -22.00
C LEU A 292 26.67 11.73 -23.06
N ALA A 293 26.14 11.47 -24.26
CA ALA A 293 26.20 12.37 -25.40
C ALA A 293 24.92 13.20 -25.60
N ASP A 294 23.74 12.62 -25.35
CA ASP A 294 22.42 13.27 -25.43
C ASP A 294 21.42 12.55 -24.52
N TRP A 295 20.35 13.23 -24.12
CA TRP A 295 19.23 12.60 -23.42
C TRP A 295 17.91 13.28 -23.77
N ARG A 296 16.80 12.53 -23.65
CA ARG A 296 15.43 13.02 -23.83
C ARG A 296 14.48 12.33 -22.87
N ARG A 297 13.43 13.05 -22.48
CA ARG A 297 12.27 12.51 -21.75
C ARG A 297 11.00 12.96 -22.47
N THR A 298 10.06 12.04 -22.64
CA THR A 298 8.72 12.38 -23.15
C THR A 298 7.68 12.04 -22.11
N ASP A 299 7.01 13.06 -21.58
CA ASP A 299 5.95 12.94 -20.58
C ASP A 299 4.61 12.78 -21.31
N LEU A 300 3.90 11.68 -21.06
CA LEU A 300 2.58 11.40 -21.58
C LEU A 300 1.53 11.85 -20.56
N LEU A 301 0.63 12.74 -20.97
CA LEU A 301 -0.33 13.38 -20.07
C LEU A 301 -1.77 13.27 -20.59
N LEU A 302 -2.74 13.24 -19.68
CA LEU A 302 -4.14 13.44 -20.06
C LEU A 302 -4.37 14.88 -20.55
N PRO A 303 -5.38 15.14 -21.42
CA PRO A 303 -5.52 16.42 -22.12
C PRO A 303 -5.72 17.64 -21.20
N ASP A 304 -6.23 17.41 -19.99
CA ASP A 304 -6.50 18.44 -18.98
C ASP A 304 -5.41 18.51 -17.89
N SER A 305 -4.32 17.75 -18.01
CA SER A 305 -3.22 17.76 -17.05
C SER A 305 -2.21 18.88 -17.33
N ASP A 306 -1.78 19.56 -16.27
CA ASP A 306 -0.71 20.55 -16.33
C ASP A 306 0.67 19.85 -16.34
N PRO A 307 1.62 20.27 -17.19
CA PRO A 307 2.95 19.69 -17.22
C PRO A 307 3.77 20.04 -15.97
N ALA A 308 4.70 19.16 -15.59
CA ALA A 308 5.63 19.40 -14.49
C ALA A 308 6.53 20.63 -14.78
N PRO A 309 6.99 21.38 -13.75
CA PRO A 309 7.84 22.54 -13.93
C PRO A 309 9.12 22.27 -14.73
N ALA A 310 9.66 21.05 -14.64
CA ALA A 310 10.86 20.61 -15.36
C ALA A 310 10.72 20.78 -16.89
N VAL A 311 9.52 20.63 -17.45
CA VAL A 311 9.25 20.82 -18.89
C VAL A 311 9.62 22.23 -19.37
N GLU A 312 9.49 23.25 -18.52
CA GLU A 312 9.90 24.61 -18.86
C GLU A 312 11.39 24.87 -18.61
N GLU A 313 12.05 24.03 -17.80
CA GLU A 313 13.46 24.19 -17.40
C GLU A 313 14.42 23.50 -18.39
N TYR A 314 14.04 22.35 -18.94
CA TYR A 314 14.90 21.53 -19.80
C TYR A 314 14.33 21.42 -21.22
N ASP A 315 15.14 21.81 -22.22
CA ASP A 315 14.79 21.68 -23.65
C ASP A 315 14.66 20.22 -24.11
N GLN A 316 15.16 19.27 -23.32
CA GLN A 316 15.18 17.83 -23.55
C GLN A 316 13.89 17.11 -23.14
N ILE A 317 13.04 17.78 -22.35
CA ILE A 317 11.77 17.24 -21.89
C ILE A 317 10.67 17.73 -22.83
N SER A 318 9.85 16.80 -23.32
CA SER A 318 8.70 17.09 -24.16
C SER A 318 7.43 16.48 -23.59
N VAL A 319 6.28 17.06 -23.92
CA VAL A 319 4.97 16.58 -23.48
C VAL A 319 4.17 16.12 -24.69
N ARG A 320 3.47 15.01 -24.55
CA ARG A 320 2.46 14.55 -25.51
C ARG A 320 1.17 14.23 -24.79
N TYR A 321 0.08 14.80 -25.25
CA TYR A 321 -1.23 14.53 -24.66
C TYR A 321 -1.87 13.28 -25.27
N THR A 322 -2.65 12.52 -24.50
CA THR A 322 -3.26 11.26 -24.96
C THR A 322 -4.19 11.41 -26.16
N ASP A 323 -4.80 12.60 -26.34
CA ASP A 323 -5.63 12.93 -27.50
C ASP A 323 -4.82 13.34 -28.75
N GLU A 324 -3.51 13.54 -28.59
CA GLU A 324 -2.55 13.82 -29.68
C GLU A 324 -1.78 12.57 -30.12
N ILE A 325 -1.82 11.50 -29.32
CA ILE A 325 -1.16 10.22 -29.59
C ILE A 325 -2.19 9.26 -30.18
N GLU A 326 -2.00 8.88 -31.45
CA GLU A 326 -2.74 7.75 -32.01
C GLU A 326 -2.17 6.46 -31.39
N PRO A 327 -2.99 5.59 -30.77
CA PRO A 327 -2.50 4.33 -30.22
C PRO A 327 -2.03 3.39 -31.34
N ASP A 328 -1.06 2.52 -31.03
CA ASP A 328 -0.63 1.49 -31.98
C ASP A 328 -1.83 0.56 -32.26
N GLU A 329 -2.19 0.44 -33.54
CA GLU A 329 -3.41 -0.26 -33.95
C GLU A 329 -3.42 -1.71 -33.48
N ARG A 330 -2.26 -2.38 -33.43
CA ARG A 330 -2.19 -3.81 -33.10
C ARG A 330 -2.16 -4.05 -31.61
N LEU A 331 -1.44 -3.25 -30.83
CA LEU A 331 -1.50 -3.32 -29.37
C LEU A 331 -2.88 -2.92 -28.85
N ALA A 332 -3.54 -1.94 -29.49
CA ALA A 332 -4.93 -1.62 -29.16
C ALA A 332 -5.88 -2.79 -29.44
N GLU A 333 -5.76 -3.45 -30.60
CA GLU A 333 -6.56 -4.65 -30.91
C GLU A 333 -6.27 -5.81 -29.94
N LEU A 334 -5.02 -6.00 -29.52
CA LEU A 334 -4.63 -7.00 -28.54
C LEU A 334 -5.22 -6.67 -27.15
N ALA A 335 -5.11 -5.42 -26.72
CA ALA A 335 -5.69 -4.95 -25.47
C ALA A 335 -7.20 -5.16 -25.42
N ASP A 336 -7.91 -4.80 -26.49
CA ASP A 336 -9.35 -5.02 -26.64
C ASP A 336 -9.73 -6.51 -26.51
N GLU A 337 -8.91 -7.43 -27.03
CA GLU A 337 -9.17 -8.87 -26.94
C GLU A 337 -9.07 -9.37 -25.49
N TRP A 338 -7.98 -9.05 -24.80
CA TRP A 338 -7.73 -9.52 -23.42
C TRP A 338 -8.67 -8.84 -22.40
N LEU A 339 -8.85 -7.52 -22.51
CA LEU A 339 -9.79 -6.78 -21.67
C LEU A 339 -11.24 -7.22 -21.94
N GLY A 340 -11.58 -7.55 -23.20
CA GLY A 340 -12.90 -8.05 -23.57
C GLY A 340 -13.23 -9.42 -22.95
N ASP A 341 -12.28 -10.35 -22.89
CA ASP A 341 -12.49 -11.65 -22.21
C ASP A 341 -12.61 -11.46 -20.69
N LEU A 342 -11.79 -10.58 -20.10
CA LEU A 342 -11.88 -10.23 -18.69
C LEU A 342 -13.26 -9.64 -18.34
N GLU A 343 -13.74 -8.68 -19.12
CA GLU A 343 -15.05 -8.04 -18.95
C GLU A 343 -16.21 -9.05 -19.11
N GLU A 344 -16.12 -10.01 -20.04
CA GLU A 344 -17.15 -11.07 -20.18
C GLU A 344 -17.26 -11.92 -18.90
N ARG A 345 -16.15 -12.08 -18.16
CA ARG A 345 -16.07 -12.95 -16.99
C ARG A 345 -16.35 -12.23 -15.68
N LEU A 346 -15.75 -11.05 -15.48
CA LEU A 346 -15.75 -10.32 -14.21
C LEU A 346 -16.61 -9.04 -14.25
N GLY A 347 -16.93 -8.50 -15.43
CA GLY A 347 -17.76 -7.30 -15.58
C GLY A 347 -19.26 -7.53 -15.32
N GLN A 348 -19.67 -8.76 -15.00
CA GLN A 348 -21.06 -9.04 -14.61
C GLN A 348 -21.27 -8.69 -13.12
N PRO A 349 -22.48 -8.23 -12.72
CA PRO A 349 -22.80 -8.02 -11.31
C PRO A 349 -22.58 -9.30 -10.48
N ALA A 350 -21.73 -9.19 -9.46
CA ALA A 350 -21.39 -10.26 -8.53
C ALA A 350 -22.30 -10.22 -7.29
N PHE A 351 -22.50 -9.03 -6.71
CA PHE A 351 -23.42 -8.79 -5.59
C PHE A 351 -23.94 -7.34 -5.61
N GLU A 352 -24.91 -7.01 -4.74
CA GLU A 352 -25.43 -5.66 -4.57
C GLU A 352 -25.02 -5.06 -3.22
N SER A 353 -24.63 -3.78 -3.17
CA SER A 353 -24.44 -3.05 -1.91
C SER A 353 -25.56 -2.02 -1.72
N GLU A 354 -26.22 -2.02 -0.55
CA GLU A 354 -27.21 -0.99 -0.20
C GLU A 354 -26.57 0.34 0.20
N VAL A 355 -25.27 0.33 0.48
CA VAL A 355 -24.47 1.49 0.90
C VAL A 355 -23.27 1.69 -0.02
N GLU A 356 -22.67 2.87 0.05
CA GLU A 356 -21.38 3.14 -0.59
C GLU A 356 -20.27 2.41 0.19
N LEU A 357 -19.40 1.70 -0.51
CA LEU A 357 -18.26 0.97 0.04
C LEU A 357 -17.00 1.83 -0.07
N ASP A 358 -16.38 2.13 1.07
CA ASP A 358 -15.20 2.99 1.17
C ASP A 358 -13.91 2.18 1.06
N ALA A 359 -13.37 2.05 -0.15
CA ALA A 359 -12.07 1.45 -0.45
C ALA A 359 -11.00 2.52 -0.74
N THR A 360 -11.19 3.73 -0.22
CA THR A 360 -10.23 4.84 -0.36
C THR A 360 -9.02 4.66 0.56
N TYR A 361 -7.94 5.42 0.34
CA TYR A 361 -6.78 5.44 1.24
C TYR A 361 -7.05 6.00 2.64
N ASN A 362 -8.30 6.37 2.96
CA ASN A 362 -8.72 6.55 4.34
C ASN A 362 -8.49 5.26 5.17
N ASN A 363 -8.42 4.09 4.56
CA ASN A 363 -8.14 2.84 5.27
C ASN A 363 -6.78 2.80 6.00
N TYR A 364 -5.82 3.66 5.66
CA TYR A 364 -4.58 3.83 6.43
C TYR A 364 -4.84 4.46 7.79
N ALA A 365 -5.85 5.33 7.83
CA ALA A 365 -6.20 6.19 8.95
C ALA A 365 -7.29 5.57 9.84
N ILE A 366 -8.32 5.02 9.22
CA ILE A 366 -9.57 4.69 9.90
C ILE A 366 -10.12 3.35 9.45
N GLU A 367 -10.98 2.79 10.29
CA GLU A 367 -11.87 1.70 9.91
C GLU A 367 -12.75 2.11 8.74
N THR A 368 -12.82 1.28 7.69
CA THR A 368 -13.75 1.46 6.58
C THR A 368 -14.76 0.31 6.50
N ASN A 369 -15.94 0.58 5.97
CA ASN A 369 -16.96 -0.45 5.84
C ASN A 369 -16.59 -1.52 4.80
N TRP A 370 -15.79 -1.17 3.78
CA TRP A 370 -15.16 -2.15 2.91
C TRP A 370 -14.15 -3.02 3.67
N GLY A 371 -13.27 -2.41 4.48
CA GLY A 371 -12.30 -3.13 5.30
C GLY A 371 -12.97 -4.14 6.24
N ASN A 372 -14.10 -3.76 6.84
CA ASN A 372 -14.92 -4.66 7.64
C ASN A 372 -15.49 -5.81 6.80
N LEU A 373 -16.13 -5.49 5.67
CA LEU A 373 -16.75 -6.48 4.80
C LEU A 373 -15.75 -7.52 4.29
N MET A 374 -14.57 -7.08 3.85
CA MET A 374 -13.55 -7.96 3.28
C MET A 374 -12.89 -8.82 4.36
N THR A 375 -12.60 -8.27 5.55
CA THR A 375 -12.01 -9.07 6.64
C THR A 375 -13.02 -10.07 7.21
N ASP A 376 -14.31 -9.74 7.23
CA ASP A 376 -15.38 -10.68 7.55
C ASP A 376 -15.48 -11.82 6.52
N ALA A 377 -15.24 -11.52 5.24
CA ALA A 377 -15.15 -12.53 4.19
C ALA A 377 -13.90 -13.40 4.37
N MET A 378 -12.73 -12.81 4.69
CA MET A 378 -11.48 -13.54 4.94
C MET A 378 -11.62 -14.57 6.06
N ARG A 379 -12.38 -14.30 7.12
CA ARG A 379 -12.63 -15.29 8.19
C ARG A 379 -13.30 -16.58 7.70
N ALA A 380 -14.02 -16.54 6.58
CA ALA A 380 -14.62 -17.73 5.98
C ALA A 380 -13.57 -18.69 5.37
N VAL A 381 -12.29 -18.30 5.26
CA VAL A 381 -11.21 -19.16 4.73
C VAL A 381 -11.09 -20.46 5.52
N GLY A 382 -11.47 -20.44 6.81
CA GLY A 382 -11.56 -21.60 7.67
C GLY A 382 -12.43 -22.74 7.11
N GLU A 383 -13.43 -22.43 6.27
CA GLU A 383 -14.30 -23.42 5.63
C GLU A 383 -13.54 -24.34 4.65
N ILE A 384 -12.42 -23.88 4.07
CA ILE A 384 -11.59 -24.67 3.16
C ILE A 384 -10.95 -25.87 3.88
N GLY A 385 -10.55 -25.68 5.13
CA GLY A 385 -9.78 -26.66 5.91
C GLY A 385 -10.46 -27.16 7.18
N ASP A 386 -11.74 -26.84 7.39
CA ASP A 386 -12.47 -27.12 8.64
C ASP A 386 -11.76 -26.54 9.89
N VAL A 387 -11.24 -25.30 9.77
CA VAL A 387 -10.60 -24.52 10.85
C VAL A 387 -11.52 -23.38 11.26
N GLU A 388 -11.72 -23.17 12.57
CA GLU A 388 -12.41 -21.97 13.06
C GLU A 388 -11.43 -20.80 13.05
N VAL A 389 -11.81 -19.66 12.47
CA VAL A 389 -10.96 -18.46 12.39
C VAL A 389 -11.46 -17.41 13.37
N ASP A 390 -10.69 -17.13 14.41
CA ASP A 390 -11.03 -16.17 15.46
C ASP A 390 -10.94 -14.74 14.95
N ILE A 391 -9.82 -14.42 14.30
CA ILE A 391 -9.43 -13.06 13.89
C ILE A 391 -9.08 -13.07 12.41
N ALA A 392 -9.42 -12.00 11.69
CA ALA A 392 -8.80 -11.70 10.39
C ALA A 392 -8.31 -10.26 10.35
N ALA A 393 -7.24 -10.01 9.61
CA ALA A 393 -6.80 -8.66 9.29
C ALA A 393 -6.24 -8.55 7.88
N ASN A 394 -6.19 -7.31 7.38
CA ASN A 394 -5.54 -6.96 6.13
C ASN A 394 -4.84 -5.61 6.28
N ASN A 395 -3.59 -5.52 5.82
CA ASN A 395 -2.84 -4.26 5.80
C ASN A 395 -3.51 -3.25 4.86
N ALA A 396 -3.48 -1.96 5.20
CA ALA A 396 -4.11 -0.91 4.39
C ALA A 396 -3.54 -0.86 2.96
N GLY A 397 -2.24 -1.14 2.80
CA GLY A 397 -1.59 -1.20 1.48
C GLY A 397 -2.09 -2.30 0.55
N GLY A 398 -2.77 -3.33 1.07
CA GLY A 398 -3.40 -4.37 0.25
C GLY A 398 -4.71 -3.96 -0.42
N ILE A 399 -5.23 -2.76 -0.14
CA ILE A 399 -6.45 -2.18 -0.74
C ILE A 399 -6.01 -1.03 -1.64
N ARG A 400 -6.25 -1.13 -2.96
CA ARG A 400 -5.51 -0.34 -3.96
C ARG A 400 -6.30 0.65 -4.82
N SER A 401 -7.62 0.60 -4.83
CA SER A 401 -8.40 1.36 -5.80
C SER A 401 -8.55 2.86 -5.50
N ASP A 402 -8.26 3.30 -4.27
CA ASP A 402 -8.48 4.66 -3.79
C ASP A 402 -9.86 5.25 -4.17
N SER A 403 -10.89 4.41 -4.12
CA SER A 403 -12.20 4.71 -4.71
C SER A 403 -13.36 4.23 -3.84
N THR A 404 -14.55 4.71 -4.17
CA THR A 404 -15.81 4.31 -3.54
C THR A 404 -16.69 3.55 -4.52
N TYR A 405 -17.37 2.50 -4.07
CA TYR A 405 -18.18 1.62 -4.91
C TYR A 405 -19.63 1.53 -4.42
N GLY A 406 -20.57 1.34 -5.34
CA GLY A 406 -22.01 1.34 -5.03
C GLY A 406 -22.52 2.72 -4.56
N PRO A 407 -23.71 2.79 -3.92
CA PRO A 407 -24.70 1.73 -3.78
C PRO A 407 -25.16 1.16 -5.12
N GLY A 408 -25.48 -0.12 -5.16
CA GLY A 408 -25.94 -0.83 -6.36
C GLY A 408 -25.09 -2.06 -6.66
N GLU A 409 -25.11 -2.47 -7.94
CA GLU A 409 -24.38 -3.62 -8.44
C GLU A 409 -22.87 -3.40 -8.29
N ILE A 410 -22.20 -4.39 -7.70
CA ILE A 410 -20.74 -4.50 -7.60
C ILE A 410 -20.32 -5.68 -8.47
N THR A 411 -19.35 -5.48 -9.33
CA THR A 411 -18.82 -6.46 -10.28
C THR A 411 -17.60 -7.20 -9.71
N GLY A 412 -17.20 -8.28 -10.37
CA GLY A 412 -15.93 -8.94 -10.08
C GLY A 412 -14.73 -8.05 -10.36
N THR A 413 -14.81 -7.21 -11.41
CA THR A 413 -13.78 -6.22 -11.74
C THR A 413 -13.58 -5.25 -10.58
N ASP A 414 -14.66 -4.73 -10.00
CA ASP A 414 -14.60 -3.81 -8.86
C ASP A 414 -13.85 -4.43 -7.66
N VAL A 415 -14.15 -5.69 -7.29
CA VAL A 415 -13.51 -6.35 -6.14
C VAL A 415 -12.01 -6.52 -6.36
N MET A 416 -11.63 -6.80 -7.59
CA MET A 416 -10.25 -7.15 -7.89
C MET A 416 -9.40 -5.91 -8.19
N ASP A 417 -10.01 -4.81 -8.67
CA ASP A 417 -9.37 -3.49 -8.64
C ASP A 417 -9.05 -3.07 -7.20
N ILE A 418 -9.90 -3.45 -6.23
CA ILE A 418 -9.64 -3.20 -4.82
C ILE A 418 -8.52 -4.12 -4.28
N LEU A 419 -8.52 -5.40 -4.67
CA LEU A 419 -7.59 -6.45 -4.18
C LEU A 419 -6.78 -7.06 -5.34
N PRO A 420 -5.87 -6.30 -5.99
CA PRO A 420 -5.24 -6.71 -7.25
C PRO A 420 -4.06 -7.66 -7.08
N PHE A 421 -3.52 -7.77 -5.86
CA PHE A 421 -2.34 -8.57 -5.60
C PHE A 421 -2.69 -10.07 -5.51
N PRO A 422 -1.82 -10.95 -6.03
CA PRO A 422 -1.97 -12.39 -5.94
C PRO A 422 -1.58 -12.94 -4.55
N ASN A 423 -1.91 -12.21 -3.49
CA ASN A 423 -1.68 -12.67 -2.12
C ASN A 423 -2.62 -13.83 -1.80
N GLU A 424 -2.14 -14.87 -1.13
CA GLU A 424 -2.98 -15.88 -0.50
C GLU A 424 -3.37 -15.48 0.92
N ILE A 425 -4.44 -16.09 1.45
CA ILE A 425 -4.82 -15.94 2.86
C ILE A 425 -4.22 -17.12 3.63
N LEU A 426 -3.37 -16.81 4.60
CA LEU A 426 -2.84 -17.77 5.56
C LEU A 426 -3.63 -17.66 6.87
N VAL A 427 -3.79 -18.78 7.56
CA VAL A 427 -4.24 -18.82 8.95
C VAL A 427 -3.11 -19.35 9.81
N VAL A 428 -2.70 -18.57 10.81
CA VAL A 428 -1.67 -18.93 11.77
C VAL A 428 -2.24 -19.11 13.17
N GLU A 429 -1.57 -19.89 14.01
CA GLU A 429 -1.80 -19.90 15.46
C GLU A 429 -0.94 -18.83 16.15
N ALA A 430 -1.58 -17.86 16.79
CA ALA A 430 -0.93 -16.78 17.53
C ALA A 430 -1.40 -16.77 19.00
N THR A 431 -0.48 -16.53 19.94
CA THR A 431 -0.87 -16.26 21.33
C THR A 431 -1.57 -14.90 21.44
N GLY A 432 -2.42 -14.72 22.45
CA GLY A 432 -3.08 -13.43 22.68
C GLY A 432 -2.08 -12.27 22.80
N GLN A 433 -0.90 -12.53 23.38
CA GLN A 433 0.18 -11.53 23.39
C GLN A 433 0.71 -11.20 21.99
N GLN A 434 0.93 -12.21 21.12
CA GLN A 434 1.33 -11.95 19.73
C GLN A 434 0.26 -11.19 18.94
N VAL A 435 -1.02 -11.42 19.21
CA VAL A 435 -2.10 -10.62 18.61
C VAL A 435 -1.97 -9.15 19.03
N ILE A 436 -1.77 -8.89 20.33
CA ILE A 436 -1.54 -7.52 20.84
C ILE A 436 -0.31 -6.90 20.19
N ASP A 437 0.82 -7.60 20.23
CA ASP A 437 2.09 -7.11 19.69
C ASP A 437 1.98 -6.80 18.18
N TYR A 438 1.23 -7.61 17.42
CA TYR A 438 0.99 -7.36 15.99
C TYR A 438 0.09 -6.14 15.74
N LEU A 439 -0.95 -5.94 16.56
CA LEU A 439 -1.79 -4.75 16.47
C LEU A 439 -0.99 -3.47 16.82
N GLU A 440 0.01 -3.57 17.70
CA GLU A 440 0.97 -2.48 17.97
C GLU A 440 1.95 -2.27 16.82
N GLU A 441 2.49 -3.36 16.24
CA GLU A 441 3.37 -3.32 15.05
C GLU A 441 2.70 -2.62 13.86
N ALA A 442 1.38 -2.80 13.73
CA ALA A 442 0.57 -2.16 12.70
C ALA A 442 0.48 -0.63 12.86
N LEU A 443 0.64 -0.10 14.08
CA LEU A 443 0.57 1.35 14.33
C LEU A 443 1.76 2.07 13.69
N ARG A 444 1.49 2.98 12.76
CA ARG A 444 2.54 3.74 12.04
C ARG A 444 2.39 5.25 12.25
N PRO A 445 3.48 5.99 12.50
CA PRO A 445 3.47 7.44 12.38
C PRO A 445 3.16 7.83 10.93
N HIS A 446 2.12 8.63 10.69
CA HIS A 446 1.78 9.02 9.32
C HIS A 446 2.60 10.25 8.88
N PRO A 447 3.26 10.23 7.71
CA PRO A 447 4.03 11.37 7.19
C PRO A 447 3.16 12.52 6.61
N ALA A 448 1.83 12.38 6.65
CA ALA A 448 0.89 13.40 6.19
C ALA A 448 0.62 14.34 7.36
N PRO A 449 -0.04 15.48 7.16
CA PRO A 449 -0.17 16.45 8.22
C PRO A 449 -1.38 16.07 9.08
N ASP A 450 -1.31 14.89 9.66
CA ASP A 450 -2.32 14.26 10.51
C ASP A 450 -1.75 14.14 11.91
N PHE A 451 -2.61 14.27 12.92
CA PHE A 451 -2.22 14.10 14.30
C PHE A 451 -1.98 12.62 14.60
N GLY A 452 -0.74 12.23 14.87
CA GLY A 452 -0.35 10.98 15.54
C GLY A 452 -0.30 9.68 14.72
N ALA A 453 -0.14 8.57 15.44
CA ALA A 453 -0.04 7.22 14.89
C ALA A 453 -1.34 6.81 14.18
N GLN A 454 -1.26 5.80 13.31
CA GLN A 454 -2.38 5.29 12.51
C GLN A 454 -2.40 3.78 12.48
N PRO A 455 -3.58 3.13 12.49
CA PRO A 455 -3.69 1.69 12.55
C PRO A 455 -3.15 0.99 11.31
N ALA A 456 -3.21 1.63 10.13
CA ALA A 456 -2.71 1.10 8.85
C ALA A 456 -3.14 -0.35 8.53
N ILE A 457 -4.24 -0.83 9.13
CA ILE A 457 -4.81 -2.16 8.98
C ILE A 457 -6.34 -2.09 9.02
N GLN A 458 -7.00 -3.14 8.57
CA GLN A 458 -8.44 -3.40 8.74
C GLN A 458 -8.60 -4.76 9.42
N VAL A 459 -9.62 -4.94 10.27
CA VAL A 459 -9.75 -6.13 11.13
C VAL A 459 -11.17 -6.70 11.22
N SER A 460 -11.28 -7.99 11.53
CA SER A 460 -12.52 -8.68 11.89
C SER A 460 -12.29 -9.65 13.04
N GLY A 461 -13.30 -9.84 13.88
CA GLY A 461 -13.24 -10.74 15.05
C GLY A 461 -12.47 -10.19 16.25
N VAL A 462 -11.75 -9.08 16.08
CA VAL A 462 -11.06 -8.34 17.13
C VAL A 462 -11.54 -6.89 17.17
N SER A 463 -11.65 -6.33 18.37
CA SER A 463 -11.81 -4.88 18.58
C SER A 463 -10.80 -4.38 19.59
N TYR A 464 -10.33 -3.14 19.42
CA TYR A 464 -9.33 -2.55 20.30
C TYR A 464 -9.39 -1.03 20.32
N GLU A 465 -8.82 -0.46 21.37
CA GLU A 465 -8.50 0.96 21.44
C GLU A 465 -7.01 1.16 21.14
N TRP A 466 -6.66 2.29 20.53
CA TRP A 466 -5.27 2.62 20.27
C TRP A 466 -4.98 4.09 20.55
N THR A 467 -3.73 4.40 20.84
CA THR A 467 -3.25 5.75 21.15
C THR A 467 -1.90 5.99 20.49
N GLY A 468 -1.44 7.23 20.45
CA GLY A 468 -0.08 7.54 20.02
C GLY A 468 0.05 8.77 19.13
N HIS A 469 1.18 9.45 19.30
CA HIS A 469 1.55 10.64 18.55
C HIS A 469 2.81 10.42 17.72
N GLU A 470 3.81 9.77 18.30
CA GLU A 470 5.07 9.42 17.65
C GLU A 470 5.48 7.99 18.07
N ASP A 471 6.56 7.86 18.83
CA ASP A 471 7.11 6.57 19.30
C ASP A 471 6.35 5.98 20.51
N ASP A 472 5.28 6.64 20.97
CA ASP A 472 4.49 6.27 22.14
C ASP A 472 3.18 5.55 21.80
N ALA A 473 3.03 5.14 20.54
CA ALA A 473 1.85 4.43 20.07
C ALA A 473 1.69 3.07 20.76
N GLY A 474 0.43 2.71 21.04
CA GLY A 474 0.11 1.44 21.69
C GLY A 474 -1.36 1.10 21.60
N VAL A 475 -1.68 -0.16 21.92
CA VAL A 475 -3.06 -0.68 21.91
C VAL A 475 -3.50 -1.06 23.33
N GLU A 476 -4.78 -0.83 23.61
CA GLU A 476 -5.40 -1.18 24.88
C GLU A 476 -6.81 -1.73 24.65
N ASN A 477 -7.43 -2.30 25.69
CA ASN A 477 -8.83 -2.75 25.67
C ASN A 477 -9.14 -3.66 24.47
N VAL A 478 -8.29 -4.66 24.25
CA VAL A 478 -8.40 -5.62 23.15
C VAL A 478 -9.40 -6.72 23.51
N PHE A 479 -10.37 -6.96 22.62
CA PHE A 479 -11.40 -8.00 22.74
C PHE A 479 -11.38 -8.89 21.50
N VAL A 480 -11.55 -10.19 21.70
CA VAL A 480 -11.79 -11.16 20.62
C VAL A 480 -13.22 -11.65 20.78
N GLY A 481 -14.09 -11.32 19.82
CA GLY A 481 -15.53 -11.39 20.01
C GLY A 481 -15.99 -10.55 21.21
N ASP A 482 -16.70 -11.16 22.16
CA ASP A 482 -17.26 -10.48 23.34
C ASP A 482 -16.34 -10.53 24.58
N ASP A 483 -15.20 -11.22 24.48
CA ASP A 483 -14.33 -11.54 25.61
C ASP A 483 -13.03 -10.73 25.55
N PRO A 484 -12.54 -10.18 26.67
CA PRO A 484 -11.21 -9.59 26.74
C PRO A 484 -10.16 -10.62 26.31
N ILE A 485 -9.17 -10.19 25.54
CA ILE A 485 -8.12 -11.09 25.09
C ILE A 485 -7.35 -11.68 26.29
N ASP A 486 -7.10 -12.99 26.27
CA ASP A 486 -6.22 -13.67 27.22
C ASP A 486 -4.83 -13.76 26.60
N PRO A 487 -3.80 -13.06 27.13
CA PRO A 487 -2.46 -13.05 26.56
C PRO A 487 -1.82 -14.45 26.44
N GLU A 488 -2.23 -15.41 27.27
CA GLU A 488 -1.70 -16.78 27.27
C GLU A 488 -2.52 -17.75 26.39
N ALA A 489 -3.71 -17.36 25.93
CA ALA A 489 -4.53 -18.20 25.05
C ALA A 489 -4.01 -18.16 23.60
N THR A 490 -4.35 -19.18 22.82
CA THR A 490 -4.04 -19.26 21.39
C THR A 490 -5.29 -18.95 20.59
N TYR A 491 -5.13 -18.14 19.55
CA TYR A 491 -6.14 -17.72 18.60
C TYR A 491 -5.71 -18.07 17.18
N THR A 492 -6.67 -18.37 16.32
CA THR A 492 -6.43 -18.50 14.88
C THR A 492 -6.57 -17.13 14.21
N PHE A 493 -5.50 -16.72 13.52
CA PHE A 493 -5.39 -15.40 12.90
C PHE A 493 -5.24 -15.55 11.39
N ALA A 494 -6.23 -15.09 10.62
CA ALA A 494 -6.16 -15.02 9.17
C ALA A 494 -5.58 -13.68 8.70
N HIS A 495 -4.60 -13.72 7.79
CA HIS A 495 -4.05 -12.53 7.14
C HIS A 495 -3.56 -12.90 5.73
N ASN A 496 -3.35 -11.91 4.86
CA ASN A 496 -2.52 -12.15 3.68
C ASN A 496 -1.11 -12.63 4.04
N ASP A 497 -0.58 -13.53 3.20
CA ASP A 497 0.78 -14.04 3.20
C ASP A 497 1.85 -12.94 3.26
N TYR A 498 1.71 -11.87 2.48
CA TYR A 498 2.64 -10.74 2.47
C TYR A 498 2.89 -10.18 3.88
N SER A 499 1.82 -9.90 4.64
CA SER A 499 1.97 -9.28 5.97
C SER A 499 2.37 -10.28 7.04
N ILE A 500 2.04 -11.57 6.90
CA ILE A 500 2.57 -12.61 7.80
C ILE A 500 4.07 -12.77 7.58
N GLY A 501 4.51 -12.88 6.33
CA GLY A 501 5.93 -13.04 5.98
C GLY A 501 6.79 -11.84 6.37
N ASN A 502 6.22 -10.62 6.31
CA ASN A 502 6.92 -9.39 6.68
C ASN A 502 6.76 -8.97 8.15
N SER A 503 5.99 -9.70 8.96
CA SER A 503 5.78 -9.35 10.37
C SER A 503 6.92 -9.85 11.25
N GLU A 504 7.42 -9.00 12.15
CA GLU A 504 8.38 -9.42 13.18
C GLU A 504 7.74 -10.37 14.20
N VAL A 505 6.42 -10.29 14.38
CA VAL A 505 5.64 -11.02 15.38
C VAL A 505 5.06 -12.33 14.85
N LEU A 506 4.57 -12.33 13.59
CA LEU A 506 3.80 -13.43 13.01
C LEU A 506 4.58 -14.31 12.01
N SER A 507 5.75 -13.89 11.52
CA SER A 507 6.51 -14.64 10.49
C SER A 507 6.94 -16.04 10.94
N GLU A 508 7.15 -16.27 12.24
CA GLU A 508 7.49 -17.58 12.81
C GLU A 508 6.27 -18.36 13.36
N ALA A 509 5.04 -17.83 13.19
CA ALA A 509 3.83 -18.47 13.70
C ALA A 509 3.51 -19.77 12.92
N GLU A 510 2.88 -20.74 13.59
CA GLU A 510 2.50 -22.01 12.95
C GLU A 510 1.36 -21.76 11.95
N VAL A 511 1.64 -21.92 10.66
CA VAL A 511 0.61 -21.91 9.61
C VAL A 511 -0.23 -23.19 9.72
N VAL A 512 -1.53 -23.03 9.96
CA VAL A 512 -2.49 -24.13 10.09
C VAL A 512 -3.41 -24.27 8.87
N LEU A 513 -3.50 -23.24 8.03
CA LEU A 513 -4.24 -23.26 6.78
C LEU A 513 -3.65 -22.26 5.77
N GLU A 514 -3.64 -22.68 4.50
CA GLU A 514 -3.38 -21.83 3.33
C GLU A 514 -4.64 -21.87 2.47
N SER A 515 -5.07 -20.73 1.94
CA SER A 515 -6.27 -20.67 1.09
C SER A 515 -6.10 -21.48 -0.20
N GLY A 516 -4.89 -21.57 -0.75
CA GLY A 516 -4.60 -22.23 -2.03
C GLY A 516 -5.32 -21.55 -3.21
N GLN A 517 -5.66 -20.28 -3.02
CA GLN A 517 -6.24 -19.36 -3.99
C GLN A 517 -6.00 -17.93 -3.52
N PHE A 518 -5.90 -17.00 -4.47
CA PHE A 518 -5.67 -15.59 -4.18
C PHE A 518 -6.83 -14.94 -3.39
N GLN A 519 -6.48 -13.95 -2.58
CA GLN A 519 -7.36 -13.25 -1.66
C GLN A 519 -8.51 -12.54 -2.39
N GLY A 520 -8.23 -11.82 -3.47
CA GLY A 520 -9.26 -11.13 -4.27
C GLY A 520 -10.36 -12.08 -4.76
N PRO A 521 -10.02 -13.15 -5.50
CA PRO A 521 -10.96 -14.19 -5.91
C PRO A 521 -11.69 -14.85 -4.74
N PHE A 522 -10.99 -15.13 -3.64
CA PHE A 522 -11.62 -15.72 -2.45
C PHE A 522 -12.69 -14.80 -1.87
N VAL A 523 -12.35 -13.52 -1.65
CA VAL A 523 -13.28 -12.50 -1.13
C VAL A 523 -14.48 -12.35 -2.08
N LEU A 524 -14.25 -12.30 -3.39
CA LEU A 524 -15.33 -12.27 -4.39
C LEU A 524 -16.29 -13.47 -4.23
N GLU A 525 -15.76 -14.69 -4.20
CA GLU A 525 -16.58 -15.91 -4.04
C GLU A 525 -17.41 -15.88 -2.74
N GLN A 526 -16.87 -15.33 -1.65
CA GLN A 526 -17.60 -15.17 -0.39
C GLN A 526 -18.71 -14.12 -0.48
N LEU A 527 -18.48 -13.02 -1.22
CA LEU A 527 -19.45 -11.94 -1.36
C LEU A 527 -20.57 -12.28 -2.36
N GLU A 528 -20.27 -13.02 -3.42
CA GLU A 528 -21.28 -13.56 -4.36
C GLU A 528 -22.33 -14.41 -3.64
N GLN A 529 -21.97 -15.08 -2.54
CA GLN A 529 -22.90 -15.88 -1.74
C GLN A 529 -23.84 -15.05 -0.86
N ARG A 530 -23.55 -13.76 -0.65
CA ARG A 530 -24.33 -12.87 0.23
C ARG A 530 -25.48 -12.17 -0.49
N ASP A 531 -25.56 -12.22 -1.83
CA ASP A 531 -26.50 -11.53 -2.73
C ASP A 531 -26.55 -9.99 -2.55
N THR A 532 -26.83 -9.50 -1.34
CA THR A 532 -26.90 -8.08 -0.96
C THR A 532 -26.17 -7.83 0.36
N VAL A 533 -25.36 -6.77 0.42
CA VAL A 533 -24.62 -6.35 1.63
C VAL A 533 -24.92 -4.90 2.02
N ALA A 534 -24.75 -4.58 3.30
CA ALA A 534 -24.89 -3.23 3.81
C ALA A 534 -23.91 -3.02 5.00
N PRO A 535 -22.59 -3.14 4.78
CA PRO A 535 -21.62 -3.04 5.86
C PRO A 535 -21.56 -1.63 6.43
N GLU A 536 -21.40 -1.55 7.75
CA GLU A 536 -21.23 -0.30 8.48
C GLU A 536 -19.84 -0.27 9.14
N ARG A 537 -19.46 0.91 9.66
CA ARG A 537 -18.35 0.99 10.62
C ARG A 537 -18.91 0.61 11.99
N GLU A 538 -18.24 -0.33 12.64
CA GLU A 538 -18.69 -0.98 13.88
C GLU A 538 -17.79 -0.61 15.06
N ASN A 539 -16.90 0.36 14.89
CA ASN A 539 -15.93 0.80 15.91
C ASN A 539 -15.02 -0.36 16.38
N ARG A 540 -14.55 -1.17 15.42
CA ARG A 540 -13.56 -2.24 15.65
C ARG A 540 -12.21 -1.67 16.08
N MET A 541 -11.88 -0.44 15.69
CA MET A 541 -10.67 0.25 16.10
C MET A 541 -10.97 1.70 16.48
N ILE A 542 -10.68 2.06 17.73
CA ILE A 542 -11.04 3.37 18.30
C ILE A 542 -9.79 4.06 18.83
N ARG A 543 -9.54 5.30 18.39
CA ARG A 543 -8.48 6.13 18.94
C ARG A 543 -8.84 6.68 20.32
N VAL A 544 -7.87 6.73 21.23
CA VAL A 544 -8.00 7.33 22.57
C VAL A 544 -6.68 7.99 22.99
N ASP A 545 -6.57 9.31 22.84
CA ASP A 545 -5.41 10.09 23.28
C ASP A 545 -5.51 10.48 24.76
N GLU A 546 -6.73 10.73 25.28
CA GLU A 546 -6.94 11.06 26.69
C GLU A 546 -8.11 10.29 27.31
N THR A 547 -7.88 9.70 28.48
CA THR A 547 -8.95 9.18 29.33
C THR A 547 -9.22 10.15 30.47
N VAL A 548 -10.42 10.70 30.52
CA VAL A 548 -10.87 11.67 31.55
C VAL A 548 -11.66 10.98 32.66
N ASP A 549 -11.95 11.73 33.73
CA ASP A 549 -12.80 11.25 34.82
C ASP A 549 -14.18 10.78 34.33
N ALA A 550 -14.76 9.82 35.06
CA ALA A 550 -16.06 9.23 34.74
C ALA A 550 -17.16 10.29 34.57
N ALA A 551 -17.97 10.13 33.53
CA ALA A 551 -19.05 11.05 33.22
C ALA A 551 -20.14 10.98 34.30
N SER A 552 -20.59 12.15 34.77
CA SER A 552 -21.77 12.23 35.63
C SER A 552 -23.04 12.22 34.80
N ILE A 553 -24.11 11.61 35.34
CA ILE A 553 -25.37 11.41 34.62
C ILE A 553 -26.46 12.33 35.18
N SER A 554 -27.15 13.04 34.29
CA SER A 554 -28.39 13.75 34.58
C SER A 554 -29.48 13.28 33.62
N ARG A 555 -30.69 12.99 34.12
CA ARG A 555 -31.78 12.42 33.31
C ARG A 555 -33.06 13.25 33.45
N ASN A 556 -33.78 13.42 32.34
CA ASN A 556 -35.18 13.82 32.32
C ASN A 556 -36.03 12.73 31.62
N ALA A 557 -37.31 12.99 31.36
CA ALA A 557 -38.22 11.98 30.81
C ALA A 557 -37.90 11.54 29.37
N GLU A 558 -37.21 12.38 28.58
CA GLU A 558 -36.92 12.17 27.16
C GLU A 558 -35.41 12.09 26.89
N GLU A 559 -34.58 12.73 27.72
CA GLU A 559 -33.16 12.89 27.47
C GLU A 559 -32.29 12.45 28.67
N LEU A 560 -31.09 11.97 28.36
CA LEU A 560 -30.01 11.68 29.30
C LEU A 560 -28.77 12.47 28.90
N THR A 561 -28.24 13.28 29.82
CA THR A 561 -27.03 14.07 29.63
C THR A 561 -25.88 13.46 30.43
N LEU A 562 -24.79 13.14 29.73
CA LEU A 562 -23.49 12.76 30.27
C LEU A 562 -22.61 14.01 30.35
N THR A 563 -22.12 14.35 31.54
CA THR A 563 -21.21 15.47 31.74
C THR A 563 -19.81 14.94 32.06
N ALA A 564 -18.86 15.17 31.16
CA ALA A 564 -17.45 14.77 31.29
C ALA A 564 -16.54 16.02 31.39
N PRO A 565 -15.35 15.90 32.02
CA PRO A 565 -14.36 16.97 31.98
C PRO A 565 -13.84 17.20 30.56
N VAL A 566 -13.44 18.43 30.26
CA VAL A 566 -12.65 18.73 29.07
C VAL A 566 -11.23 18.13 29.25
N PRO A 567 -10.68 17.41 28.25
CA PRO A 567 -9.32 16.86 28.31
C PRO A 567 -8.27 17.96 28.54
N GLU A 568 -7.17 17.65 29.25
CA GLU A 568 -6.16 18.67 29.60
C GLU A 568 -5.38 19.13 28.37
N GLY A 569 -5.13 18.22 27.42
CA GLY A 569 -4.47 18.49 26.16
C GLY A 569 -5.42 18.93 25.05
N ALA A 570 -6.64 19.39 25.37
CA ALA A 570 -7.57 19.95 24.40
C ALA A 570 -7.47 21.49 24.32
N ALA A 571 -7.21 22.01 23.13
CA ALA A 571 -7.34 23.44 22.83
C ALA A 571 -8.83 23.84 22.68
N GLU A 572 -9.61 22.99 22.01
CA GLU A 572 -11.06 23.16 21.83
C GLU A 572 -11.73 21.78 21.74
N VAL A 573 -12.85 21.58 22.42
CA VAL A 573 -13.67 20.37 22.27
C VAL A 573 -14.69 20.54 21.16
N ALA A 574 -14.98 19.47 20.42
CA ALA A 574 -16.02 19.50 19.40
C ALA A 574 -17.38 19.79 20.06
N THR A 575 -18.28 20.47 19.35
CA THR A 575 -19.65 20.78 19.84
C THR A 575 -20.73 20.29 18.89
N GLU A 576 -20.34 19.59 17.84
CA GLU A 576 -21.26 18.92 16.93
C GLU A 576 -21.67 17.54 17.48
N PRO A 577 -22.97 17.17 17.40
CA PRO A 577 -23.45 15.91 17.97
C PRO A 577 -22.74 14.67 17.42
N GLY A 578 -22.44 14.66 16.12
CA GLY A 578 -21.72 13.56 15.46
C GLY A 578 -20.28 13.35 15.91
N ALA A 579 -19.71 14.26 16.70
CA ALA A 579 -18.40 14.09 17.31
C ALA A 579 -18.45 13.34 18.65
N TYR A 580 -19.61 12.90 19.13
CA TYR A 580 -19.76 12.20 20.41
C TYR A 580 -20.68 11.01 20.32
N ARG A 581 -20.24 9.89 20.89
CA ARG A 581 -21.01 8.65 20.92
C ARG A 581 -20.77 7.90 22.22
N VAL A 582 -21.77 7.16 22.69
CA VAL A 582 -21.53 6.10 23.66
C VAL A 582 -21.30 4.82 22.88
N VAL A 583 -20.19 4.12 23.18
CA VAL A 583 -19.81 2.87 22.52
C VAL A 583 -19.70 1.79 23.58
N VAL A 584 -20.31 0.63 23.32
CA VAL A 584 -20.21 -0.55 24.18
C VAL A 584 -18.98 -1.37 23.80
N ARG A 585 -18.56 -2.34 24.63
CA ARG A 585 -17.35 -3.15 24.37
C ARG A 585 -17.34 -3.92 23.05
N THR A 586 -18.51 -4.28 22.52
CA THR A 586 -18.66 -4.99 21.23
C THR A 586 -18.69 -4.07 20.02
N GLY A 587 -18.58 -2.75 20.22
CA GLY A 587 -18.54 -1.76 19.13
C GLY A 587 -19.89 -1.12 18.79
N ASP A 588 -21.02 -1.70 19.21
CA ASP A 588 -22.32 -1.03 19.07
C ASP A 588 -22.31 0.34 19.75
N ASP A 589 -23.02 1.30 19.17
CA ASP A 589 -22.96 2.66 19.66
C ASP A 589 -24.26 3.45 19.51
N LEU A 590 -24.25 4.63 20.13
CA LEU A 590 -25.28 5.64 19.96
C LEU A 590 -24.66 7.03 19.82
N GLU A 591 -25.02 7.73 18.75
CA GLU A 591 -24.66 9.15 18.54
C GLU A 591 -25.43 10.08 19.49
N ALA A 592 -24.76 11.14 19.92
CA ALA A 592 -25.36 12.21 20.71
C ALA A 592 -26.43 12.98 19.91
N THR A 593 -27.43 13.51 20.61
CA THR A 593 -28.45 14.40 20.02
C THR A 593 -28.07 15.87 20.13
N SER A 594 -27.32 16.26 21.17
CA SER A 594 -26.77 17.60 21.33
C SER A 594 -25.54 17.61 22.24
N VAL A 595 -24.64 18.57 22.00
CA VAL A 595 -23.41 18.76 22.77
C VAL A 595 -23.27 20.23 23.13
N THR A 596 -22.94 20.52 24.39
CA THR A 596 -22.54 21.87 24.82
C THR A 596 -21.25 21.81 25.62
N ALA A 597 -20.37 22.79 25.42
CA ALA A 597 -19.16 22.97 26.22
C ALA A 597 -19.34 24.17 27.16
N ASP A 598 -19.11 23.96 28.46
CA ASP A 598 -19.29 24.96 29.52
C ASP A 598 -18.02 25.08 30.38
N GLY A 599 -17.02 25.81 29.87
CA GLY A 599 -15.74 25.96 30.56
C GLY A 599 -14.97 24.64 30.55
N ASP A 600 -14.81 24.02 31.72
CA ASP A 600 -14.00 22.81 31.92
C ASP A 600 -14.80 21.50 31.78
N ALA A 601 -16.03 21.57 31.25
CA ALA A 601 -16.91 20.41 31.10
C ALA A 601 -17.62 20.40 29.75
N VAL A 602 -17.82 19.19 29.22
CA VAL A 602 -18.66 18.90 28.06
C VAL A 602 -19.92 18.15 28.49
N ASN A 603 -21.07 18.64 28.04
CA ASN A 603 -22.38 18.05 28.29
C ASN A 603 -22.89 17.41 26.98
N VAL A 604 -23.00 16.09 26.98
CA VAL A 604 -23.38 15.28 25.83
C VAL A 604 -24.75 14.66 26.11
N THR A 605 -25.74 15.00 25.30
CA THR A 605 -27.13 14.57 25.50
C THR A 605 -27.51 13.50 24.50
N PHE A 606 -28.28 12.51 24.95
CA PHE A 606 -28.79 11.39 24.16
C PHE A 606 -30.30 11.25 24.38
N ASP A 607 -30.98 10.57 23.44
CA ASP A 607 -32.32 10.05 23.71
C ASP A 607 -32.24 9.02 24.85
N ALA A 608 -33.05 9.22 25.90
CA ALA A 608 -32.97 8.41 27.10
C ALA A 608 -33.36 6.95 26.85
N ALA A 609 -34.31 6.69 25.94
CA ALA A 609 -34.73 5.33 25.61
C ALA A 609 -33.64 4.62 24.82
N SER A 610 -33.12 5.24 23.76
CA SER A 610 -32.05 4.67 22.94
C SER A 610 -30.79 4.34 23.75
N LEU A 611 -30.36 5.23 24.64
CA LEU A 611 -29.16 4.98 25.46
C LEU A 611 -29.40 3.88 26.50
N THR A 612 -30.64 3.74 27.00
CA THR A 612 -31.01 2.62 27.87
C THR A 612 -31.01 1.32 27.07
N ASP A 613 -31.59 1.30 25.87
CA ASP A 613 -31.63 0.13 25.00
C ASP A 613 -30.22 -0.33 24.60
N LEU A 614 -29.30 0.61 24.31
CA LEU A 614 -27.88 0.31 24.08
C LEU A 614 -27.21 -0.30 25.33
N ALA A 615 -27.45 0.28 26.50
CA ALA A 615 -26.91 -0.25 27.77
C ALA A 615 -27.47 -1.64 28.14
N GLU A 616 -28.63 -2.02 27.59
CA GLU A 616 -29.23 -3.35 27.77
C GLU A 616 -28.86 -4.34 26.65
N SER A 617 -28.30 -3.87 25.51
CA SER A 617 -28.00 -4.72 24.35
C SER A 617 -26.96 -5.79 24.71
N ILE A 618 -26.03 -5.43 25.58
CA ILE A 618 -25.05 -6.32 26.18
C ILE A 618 -24.96 -6.04 27.69
N ASP A 619 -24.67 -7.07 28.50
CA ASP A 619 -24.44 -6.92 29.95
C ASP A 619 -23.05 -6.30 30.20
N ASP A 620 -22.84 -5.11 29.65
CA ASP A 620 -21.56 -4.39 29.68
C ASP A 620 -21.52 -3.44 30.89
N PRO A 621 -20.69 -3.74 31.90
CA PRO A 621 -20.55 -2.88 33.06
C PRO A 621 -19.76 -1.60 32.77
N ALA A 622 -19.18 -1.45 31.58
CA ALA A 622 -18.21 -0.42 31.23
C ALA A 622 -18.58 0.31 29.92
N LEU A 623 -19.72 1.00 29.92
CA LEU A 623 -20.05 1.95 28.86
C LEU A 623 -18.97 3.05 28.76
N ARG A 624 -18.67 3.49 27.55
CA ARG A 624 -17.64 4.50 27.29
C ARG A 624 -18.23 5.62 26.45
N LEU A 625 -18.15 6.85 26.94
CA LEU A 625 -18.41 8.04 26.14
C LEU A 625 -17.12 8.41 25.42
N PHE A 626 -17.16 8.45 24.10
CA PHE A 626 -16.07 8.96 23.28
C PHE A 626 -16.43 10.32 22.68
N GLY A 627 -15.42 11.18 22.52
CA GLY A 627 -15.60 12.49 21.92
C GLY A 627 -14.34 13.04 21.24
N GLY A 628 -14.57 13.97 20.30
CA GLY A 628 -13.52 14.68 19.57
C GLY A 628 -13.06 15.98 20.21
N TYR A 629 -11.77 16.30 20.08
CA TYR A 629 -11.20 17.59 20.45
C TYR A 629 -10.03 17.98 19.53
N SER A 630 -9.76 19.28 19.38
CA SER A 630 -8.55 19.79 18.73
C SER A 630 -7.40 19.84 19.75
N PRO A 631 -6.24 19.22 19.47
CA PRO A 631 -5.16 19.11 20.43
C PRO A 631 -4.48 20.45 20.71
N ASP A 632 -4.04 20.65 21.95
CA ASP A 632 -3.18 21.75 22.37
C ASP A 632 -1.72 21.44 22.01
N GLN A 633 -1.16 22.21 21.07
CA GLN A 633 0.19 21.99 20.56
C GLN A 633 1.27 22.17 21.64
N ASP A 634 1.08 23.11 22.58
CA ASP A 634 2.05 23.36 23.65
C ASP A 634 2.04 22.21 24.66
N TYR A 635 0.88 21.62 24.92
CA TYR A 635 0.73 20.46 25.80
C TYR A 635 1.44 19.23 25.25
N TRP A 636 1.27 18.95 23.95
CA TRP A 636 1.85 17.79 23.29
C TRP A 636 3.27 18.02 22.75
N GLY A 637 3.76 19.26 22.75
CA GLY A 637 5.14 19.61 22.40
C GLY A 637 5.42 19.68 20.89
N TYR A 638 4.43 20.01 20.07
CA TYR A 638 4.60 20.15 18.62
C TYR A 638 5.23 21.49 18.24
N ASP A 639 6.22 21.46 17.34
CA ASP A 639 6.84 22.65 16.75
C ASP A 639 6.08 23.22 15.53
N TYR A 640 4.91 22.65 15.19
CA TYR A 640 4.10 23.03 14.02
C TYR A 640 2.58 22.90 14.29
N GLU A 641 1.77 23.62 13.50
CA GLU A 641 0.31 23.48 13.51
C GLU A 641 -0.08 22.11 12.96
N VAL A 642 -0.58 21.22 13.83
CA VAL A 642 -1.10 19.91 13.40
C VAL A 642 -2.47 20.13 12.76
N PRO A 643 -2.69 19.73 11.50
CA PRO A 643 -4.02 19.80 10.92
C PRO A 643 -5.01 18.84 11.59
N ASN A 644 -6.27 19.25 11.61
CA ASN A 644 -7.36 18.30 11.80
C ASN A 644 -7.50 17.49 10.53
N SER A 645 -7.26 16.18 10.60
CA SER A 645 -7.75 15.29 9.56
C SER A 645 -9.22 14.96 9.80
N SER A 646 -10.00 15.11 8.74
CA SER A 646 -11.44 14.85 8.69
C SER A 646 -11.82 13.39 8.99
N GLY A 647 -10.84 12.47 8.98
CA GLY A 647 -11.05 11.07 9.34
C GLY A 647 -11.15 10.83 10.86
N TYR A 648 -10.47 11.66 11.68
CA TYR A 648 -10.21 11.37 13.10
C TYR A 648 -11.05 12.16 14.11
N ASP A 649 -11.95 13.04 13.66
CA ASP A 649 -12.55 14.04 14.55
C ASP A 649 -13.54 13.49 15.60
N ARG A 650 -13.71 12.16 15.72
CA ARG A 650 -14.80 11.61 16.57
C ARG A 650 -14.35 11.08 17.92
N PHE A 651 -13.20 10.42 18.04
CA PHE A 651 -12.80 9.72 19.27
C PHE A 651 -11.35 10.03 19.62
N ARG A 652 -11.10 11.12 20.35
CA ARG A 652 -9.77 11.44 20.90
C ARG A 652 -9.76 11.38 22.42
N PHE A 653 -10.91 11.60 23.07
CA PHE A 653 -11.03 11.35 24.50
C PHE A 653 -12.10 10.32 24.84
N LYS A 654 -11.90 9.65 25.97
CA LYS A 654 -12.79 8.64 26.54
C LYS A 654 -13.16 9.00 27.98
N ALA A 655 -14.43 8.92 28.32
CA ALA A 655 -14.93 9.01 29.69
C ALA A 655 -15.70 7.73 30.05
N PRO A 656 -15.35 7.03 31.16
CA PRO A 656 -16.15 5.92 31.65
C PRO A 656 -17.57 6.36 32.03
N VAL A 657 -18.56 5.53 31.74
CA VAL A 657 -19.97 5.76 32.05
C VAL A 657 -20.49 4.59 32.90
N ASP A 658 -21.09 4.90 34.04
CA ASP A 658 -21.69 3.88 34.91
C ASP A 658 -23.00 3.36 34.28
N ALA A 659 -22.93 2.14 33.72
CA ALA A 659 -24.06 1.48 33.09
C ALA A 659 -25.23 1.28 34.08
N ALA A 660 -24.96 0.99 35.35
CA ALA A 660 -26.02 0.82 36.35
C ALA A 660 -26.80 2.12 36.57
N ALA A 661 -26.11 3.26 36.58
CA ALA A 661 -26.75 4.58 36.71
C ALA A 661 -27.57 4.96 35.46
N VAL A 662 -27.17 4.51 34.27
CA VAL A 662 -28.00 4.64 33.05
C VAL A 662 -29.30 3.83 33.20
N LEU A 663 -29.22 2.61 33.72
CA LEU A 663 -30.36 1.69 33.86
C LEU A 663 -31.29 2.00 35.05
N GLU A 664 -30.79 2.56 36.15
CA GLU A 664 -31.59 2.86 37.36
C GLU A 664 -32.77 3.82 37.06
N GLY A 665 -32.59 4.76 36.13
CA GLY A 665 -33.63 5.70 35.71
C GLY A 665 -34.78 5.08 34.90
N ALA A 666 -34.67 3.83 34.46
CA ALA A 666 -35.73 3.11 33.73
C ALA A 666 -36.76 2.47 34.67
N GLN A 667 -36.42 2.28 35.96
CA GLN A 667 -37.25 1.54 36.91
C GLN A 667 -38.38 2.36 37.55
N ASP A 668 -38.33 3.70 37.52
CA ASP A 668 -39.35 4.57 38.14
C ASP A 668 -40.65 4.74 37.31
N GLY A 669 -40.74 4.09 36.14
CA GLY A 669 -41.95 4.08 35.30
C GLY A 669 -43.09 3.18 35.79
N THR A 670 -42.90 2.40 36.87
CA THR A 670 -43.92 1.45 37.37
C THR A 670 -44.26 1.60 38.86
N GLY A 671 -44.82 2.75 39.22
CA GLY A 671 -45.86 2.87 40.26
C GLY A 671 -45.41 3.18 41.69
N ASP A 672 -45.96 4.24 42.28
CA ASP A 672 -47.11 4.18 43.20
C ASP A 672 -47.36 5.59 43.76
N GLU A 673 -48.49 6.19 43.36
CA GLU A 673 -48.99 7.40 43.99
C GLU A 673 -49.45 7.07 45.42
N ASN A 674 -48.60 7.24 46.43
CA ASN A 674 -49.00 7.57 47.81
C ASN A 674 -47.80 7.77 48.74
N ALA A 675 -47.58 9.00 49.20
CA ALA A 675 -47.87 9.40 50.59
C ALA A 675 -47.02 10.59 51.04
N ASP A 676 -47.72 11.73 51.17
CA ASP A 676 -47.62 12.73 52.22
C ASP A 676 -46.28 13.08 52.88
N SER A 677 -45.93 14.34 52.64
CA SER A 677 -45.31 15.31 53.54
C SER A 677 -45.38 15.02 55.04
N VAL A 678 -44.23 15.01 55.70
CA VAL A 678 -44.05 15.70 57.00
C VAL A 678 -42.64 16.28 57.06
N ALA A 679 -42.56 17.61 57.01
CA ALA A 679 -41.46 18.36 57.60
C ALA A 679 -41.82 18.64 59.06
N ASP A 680 -40.93 18.36 60.02
CA ASP A 680 -40.66 19.29 61.13
C ASP A 680 -39.43 18.91 61.96
N ASP A 681 -38.60 19.92 62.17
CA ASP A 681 -37.74 20.26 63.30
C ASP A 681 -36.92 19.21 64.09
N GLY A 682 -35.60 19.46 64.11
CA GLY A 682 -35.04 20.07 65.32
C GLY A 682 -34.09 19.24 66.18
N ASN A 683 -32.81 19.66 66.14
CA ASN A 683 -31.96 19.97 67.29
C ASN A 683 -31.29 18.83 68.11
N ALA A 684 -29.96 18.81 67.95
CA ALA A 684 -28.88 18.68 68.95
C ALA A 684 -28.91 17.58 70.02
N GLY A 685 -27.82 16.80 70.06
CA GLY A 685 -27.42 16.02 71.23
C GLY A 685 -26.07 15.35 71.05
N SER A 686 -25.09 15.80 71.83
CA SER A 686 -23.67 15.42 71.83
C SER A 686 -23.37 13.97 72.23
N GLY A 687 -22.20 13.49 71.80
CA GLY A 687 -21.24 12.85 72.70
C GLY A 687 -20.79 11.45 72.28
N GLY A 688 -19.48 11.26 72.17
CA GLY A 688 -18.88 9.94 72.14
C GLY A 688 -17.50 9.89 71.49
N ASP A 689 -16.49 10.36 72.21
CA ASP A 689 -15.08 10.16 71.92
C ASP A 689 -14.73 8.66 71.76
N GLY A 690 -13.78 8.36 70.88
CA GLY A 690 -13.22 7.03 70.69
C GLY A 690 -11.91 7.10 69.92
N ASP A 691 -10.85 7.49 70.63
CA ASP A 691 -9.45 7.43 70.21
C ASP A 691 -9.04 6.03 69.72
N GLY A 692 -8.17 6.01 68.71
CA GLY A 692 -7.48 4.82 68.21
C GLY A 692 -6.29 5.21 67.32
N ASP A 693 -5.20 5.59 67.99
CA ASP A 693 -3.86 5.85 67.46
C ASP A 693 -3.19 4.61 66.84
N ASP A 694 -2.04 4.88 66.19
CA ASP A 694 -0.91 4.01 65.76
C ASP A 694 -1.07 3.34 64.39
N ASN A 695 -0.13 3.40 63.43
CA ASN A 695 1.27 3.85 63.34
C ASN A 695 1.62 3.69 61.83
N GLY A 696 2.17 4.63 61.07
CA GLY A 696 3.53 5.18 61.20
C GLY A 696 4.60 4.21 60.67
N SER A 697 5.01 4.33 59.40
CA SER A 697 6.42 4.13 58.97
C SER A 697 6.65 4.56 57.52
N GLU A 698 7.50 5.58 57.40
CA GLU A 698 8.22 6.02 56.21
C GLU A 698 9.36 5.05 55.84
N GLY A 699 9.93 5.24 54.64
CA GLY A 699 11.21 4.66 54.18
C GLY A 699 11.32 4.81 52.66
N GLU A 700 11.61 6.00 52.14
CA GLU A 700 12.95 6.52 51.76
C GLU A 700 13.64 5.81 50.57
N SER A 701 13.98 6.66 49.62
CA SER A 701 14.72 6.60 48.36
C SER A 701 16.17 6.10 48.41
N GLY A 702 16.66 5.63 47.25
CA GLY A 702 18.06 5.61 46.82
C GLY A 702 18.14 5.02 45.39
N ASP A 703 18.29 5.84 44.35
CA ASP A 703 19.53 6.31 43.70
C ASP A 703 20.35 5.22 42.97
N GLY A 704 20.33 5.31 41.64
CA GLY A 704 21.55 5.37 40.82
C GLY A 704 22.00 4.09 40.12
N SER A 705 21.85 4.04 38.79
CA SER A 705 23.00 3.96 37.88
C SER A 705 22.58 4.01 36.41
N ASP A 706 23.05 5.09 35.78
CA ASP A 706 23.31 5.38 34.38
C ASP A 706 24.01 4.22 33.64
N ASP A 707 23.52 3.85 32.45
CA ASP A 707 24.32 3.25 31.37
C ASP A 707 23.65 3.59 30.02
N SER A 708 24.23 4.59 29.37
CA SER A 708 23.94 5.12 28.04
C SER A 708 24.53 4.25 26.91
N VAL A 709 23.75 3.99 25.85
CA VAL A 709 24.21 3.55 24.52
C VAL A 709 23.36 4.31 23.47
N PRO A 710 23.93 4.79 22.35
CA PRO A 710 23.50 6.03 21.70
C PRO A 710 22.34 5.86 20.71
N GLY A 711 21.38 6.79 20.78
CA GLY A 711 20.31 6.98 19.81
C GLY A 711 20.80 7.61 18.50
N PHE A 712 20.25 7.12 17.40
CA PHE A 712 20.28 7.78 16.10
C PHE A 712 19.23 8.89 16.09
N GLY A 713 19.59 10.05 15.52
CA GLY A 713 18.79 11.27 15.56
C GLY A 713 17.69 11.32 14.50
N PRO A 714 16.69 12.21 14.71
CA PRO A 714 15.50 12.31 13.87
C PRO A 714 15.79 13.06 12.56
N ILE A 715 15.18 12.59 11.46
CA ILE A 715 15.10 13.32 10.19
C ILE A 715 13.72 13.95 10.11
N ALA A 716 13.69 15.28 10.03
CA ALA A 716 12.50 16.11 9.96
C ALA A 716 11.88 16.14 8.55
N ALA A 717 10.56 16.06 8.46
CA ALA A 717 9.77 16.25 7.25
C ALA A 717 9.12 17.65 7.21
N VAL A 718 9.09 18.28 6.03
CA VAL A 718 8.35 19.51 5.74
C VAL A 718 7.36 19.22 4.60
N THR A 719 6.13 19.66 4.80
CA THR A 719 4.89 19.37 4.07
C THR A 719 4.76 20.01 2.68
N GLY A 720 4.20 19.25 1.71
CA GLY A 720 3.17 19.74 0.77
C GLY A 720 3.27 19.32 -0.71
N GLY A 721 2.41 18.38 -1.13
CA GLY A 721 1.79 18.32 -2.47
C GLY A 721 2.28 17.23 -3.44
N SER A 722 1.35 16.36 -3.85
CA SER A 722 1.38 15.32 -4.92
C SER A 722 2.25 14.07 -4.71
N ALA A 723 1.56 12.91 -4.75
CA ALA A 723 1.98 11.55 -5.14
C ALA A 723 3.25 10.94 -4.50
N GLY A 724 3.08 9.78 -3.85
CA GLY A 724 4.15 9.06 -3.17
C GLY A 724 5.15 8.42 -4.14
N ALA A 725 6.27 9.10 -4.37
CA ALA A 725 7.61 8.56 -4.51
C ALA A 725 8.59 9.75 -4.49
N TYR A 726 9.80 9.55 -3.94
CA TYR A 726 10.97 10.45 -4.00
C TYR A 726 11.23 11.50 -2.88
N LEU A 727 12.28 11.26 -2.08
CA LEU A 727 13.57 12.00 -2.16
C LEU A 727 14.55 11.55 -1.04
N TYR A 728 15.65 10.91 -1.44
CA TYR A 728 16.97 11.09 -0.82
C TYR A 728 17.77 12.02 -1.75
N ALA A 729 18.78 12.72 -1.19
CA ALA A 729 19.77 13.59 -1.84
C ALA A 729 19.47 15.11 -1.95
N ARG A 730 19.97 15.86 -0.96
CA ARG A 730 21.03 16.89 -1.17
C ARG A 730 21.47 17.48 0.16
N GLY A 731 22.71 17.17 0.57
CA GLY A 731 23.23 17.69 1.83
C GLY A 731 24.74 17.60 2.02
N ARG A 732 25.55 18.19 1.12
CA ARG A 732 26.89 18.79 1.37
C ARG A 732 27.51 19.21 0.03
N GLY A 733 28.11 20.38 -0.15
CA GLY A 733 28.32 21.54 0.72
C GLY A 733 29.12 22.61 -0.03
N ASN A 734 29.38 23.75 0.61
CA ASN A 734 30.66 24.42 0.43
C ASN A 734 30.96 25.39 1.57
N ASP A 735 32.14 25.19 2.14
CA ASP A 735 32.73 25.92 3.24
C ASP A 735 33.71 26.95 2.65
N ALA A 736 33.51 28.25 2.91
CA ALA A 736 34.54 29.28 2.71
C ALA A 736 34.18 30.57 3.45
N GLY A 737 34.76 30.76 4.63
CA GLY A 737 34.48 31.89 5.52
C GLY A 737 35.16 33.21 5.19
N ALA A 738 34.83 34.24 5.98
CA ALA A 738 35.71 35.33 6.41
C ALA A 738 35.00 36.27 7.40
N ASP A 739 35.44 36.22 8.66
CA ASP A 739 35.85 37.31 9.54
C ASP A 739 35.04 38.64 9.67
N ALA A 740 34.93 39.04 10.95
CA ALA A 740 34.89 40.40 11.51
C ALA A 740 33.55 41.16 11.69
N SER A 741 33.19 41.24 12.98
CA SER A 741 32.98 42.47 13.78
C SER A 741 31.68 43.28 13.68
N ASP A 742 30.97 43.28 14.82
CA ASP A 742 30.64 44.45 15.66
C ASP A 742 29.49 45.40 15.25
N GLU A 743 28.92 45.98 16.30
CA GLU A 743 27.97 47.10 16.39
C GLU A 743 26.45 46.83 16.29
N SER A 744 25.89 46.63 17.49
CA SER A 744 24.78 47.41 18.07
C SER A 744 24.13 48.53 17.21
N ALA A 745 22.80 48.57 17.17
CA ALA A 745 21.99 49.51 17.99
C ALA A 745 20.60 49.80 17.38
N ASN A 746 19.62 49.87 18.29
CA ASN A 746 18.45 50.77 18.31
C ASN A 746 17.34 50.57 17.25
N SER A 747 16.13 50.18 17.69
CA SER A 747 15.02 51.07 18.13
C SER A 747 14.28 51.69 16.93
N THR A 748 12.95 51.66 16.79
CA THR A 748 11.86 51.90 17.76
C THR A 748 10.53 51.65 17.02
N ASP A 749 9.52 51.21 17.77
CA ASP A 749 8.10 51.60 17.76
C ASP A 749 7.36 51.75 16.41
N ASP A 750 6.38 50.85 16.15
CA ASP A 750 4.94 51.09 16.42
C ASP A 750 4.20 49.75 16.55
#